data_AF-A0A0Q5ZQC0-F1
#
_entry.id   AF-A0A0Q5ZQC0-F1
#
_cell.length_a   1.000
_cell.length_b   1.000
_cell.length_c   1.000
_cell.angle_alpha   90.00
_cell.angle_beta   90.00
_cell.angle_gamma   90.00
#
_symmetry.space_group_name_H-M   'P 1'
#
loop_
_entity.id
_entity.type
_entity.pdbx_description
1 polymer ?
#
loop_
_entity_poly.entity_id
_entity_poly.type
_entity_poly.pdbx_seq_one_letter_code
_entity_poly.pdbx_strand_id
1 'polypeptide(L)'
;MKKLYTVLLISLFVNISIHAQTNLAIGKNVTYSTGTGSAAALVDGDFSTNFQTGSTQSHPDAEWIQIDLGADYPIENIALGGLGVGTNDRRFMIVTWPSTVAFTPTAQPDSGTYLSNSFLNRLIYTEANAQLFGNNLFGETAGNPNTPGNAGQNLGPVFPTETINAVSRPVLRLNVGIHEARYIRIISLQDTSLGFSEVQVFQTNVPPVRVFKNGGFEQGSVGLFQDYISEALVPGWSTTDPLGMNNDNPAIPVNGSFMEFWRSGFGSVIPAEGNYFVELNAGANGMLVQEPMCVLPNETFSWSFAHRGRSGVDRMALVINDQDVAQFDDNNSSSGTHQVVSGSVAASTTAVKVSTNANGWTYYEGTWTNSSSSSQTINFGFRAVSSSGGQISAGNFLDDVKIVTTNTVAGFNNPTYQGLEVVPTANLPKIILSGSVPVASTVQLNITGGTAVRGVDYTTVPATGLINITIPAGNYDGTLATAISLDSYISIVNDGSAESDETIIMALQNPTGNVLLPGANYCLPFFTPITYTIEDFSAFTCSPSLYLSQYPNGGPTSLYSLNSAANPFTTTLIGTSTAGMQVNAIGYNIVDNFIYGVRTDAGNQNHLVKIDSNGNEIDLGAVTGLPTGGYNSGDFDDLGNFYVINFASTSMYRINVSTLTATSITLSRSLSVNDIAFDKTSGLFYGFDGANRFLVSINTTSGVVINIGVANTTITGLVGAMFSNSTGEIFGNADNGSGFYQFNKVTGVTTLISTSVGAFGNDGAHCINSPIIFPADLAVTKTDNKTQYIPGTTNTYTIVVSNSGPFGVVGASVSDPLPAGIPAANVSYTAVASSGSSTNVLGTQTGAINDLVSLPVGGTVTYTVNILVPITFTGNLVNTVTVTPPSSSSDSTPANNTATDTDTTTACYNNANTASAGVDSKHGITLLKRAGADNGNWPMIRKSAHTVLESNTKGFVVTRMTSDPGQTAAVNHLNKITNPQDGMMVYDMFSKCLKVYVVDEVTPGNSAWSCFSAPACQ
;
A
#
# COMPACT_ATOMS: atom_id res chain seq x y z
N MET A 1 -3.52 -26.59 13.35
CA MET A 1 -4.55 -25.67 12.78
C MET A 1 -4.26 -24.16 12.94
N LYS A 2 -3.03 -23.70 13.28
CA LYS A 2 -2.69 -22.26 13.33
C LYS A 2 -1.49 -21.83 12.44
N LYS A 3 -0.93 -22.75 11.64
CA LYS A 3 0.19 -22.45 10.71
C LYS A 3 -0.18 -22.56 9.23
N LEU A 4 -1.44 -22.88 8.91
CA LEU A 4 -1.92 -23.04 7.53
C LEU A 4 -2.61 -21.78 6.97
N TYR A 5 -2.79 -20.73 7.79
CA TYR A 5 -3.57 -19.54 7.44
C TYR A 5 -2.74 -18.31 7.04
N THR A 6 -1.40 -18.38 7.11
CA THR A 6 -0.54 -17.20 6.89
C THR A 6 0.03 -17.13 5.47
N VAL A 7 -0.11 -18.18 4.66
CA VAL A 7 0.39 -18.20 3.27
C VAL A 7 -0.69 -17.84 2.24
N LEU A 8 -1.97 -17.81 2.63
CA LEU A 8 -3.07 -17.58 1.70
C LEU A 8 -3.42 -16.09 1.47
N LEU A 9 -2.87 -15.15 2.26
CA LEU A 9 -3.29 -13.74 2.23
C LEU A 9 -2.40 -12.78 1.43
N ILE A 10 -1.31 -13.24 0.81
CA ILE A 10 -0.38 -12.38 0.06
C ILE A 10 -0.50 -12.53 -1.46
N SER A 11 -1.34 -13.47 -1.94
CA SER A 11 -1.49 -13.76 -3.38
C SER A 11 -2.48 -12.85 -4.13
N LEU A 12 -3.08 -11.84 -3.48
CA LEU A 12 -4.24 -11.14 -4.04
C LEU A 12 -3.95 -9.83 -4.78
N PHE A 13 -2.70 -9.41 -4.92
CA PHE A 13 -2.36 -8.25 -5.73
C PHE A 13 -1.10 -8.52 -6.55
N VAL A 14 -1.17 -8.17 -7.84
CA VAL A 14 -0.25 -8.47 -8.96
C VAL A 14 -0.66 -9.72 -9.76
N ASN A 15 -1.40 -9.47 -10.86
CA ASN A 15 -1.61 -10.39 -11.97
C ASN A 15 -0.31 -10.55 -12.79
N ILE A 16 0.75 -11.01 -12.12
CA ILE A 16 1.81 -11.76 -12.75
C ILE A 16 1.55 -13.17 -12.25
N SER A 17 1.14 -14.08 -13.12
CA SER A 17 1.27 -15.51 -12.82
C SER A 17 2.77 -15.81 -12.73
N ILE A 18 3.38 -15.43 -11.61
CA ILE A 18 4.67 -15.96 -11.21
C ILE A 18 4.33 -17.39 -10.86
N HIS A 19 4.41 -18.28 -11.86
CA HIS A 19 4.45 -19.70 -11.62
C HIS A 19 5.62 -19.87 -10.65
N ALA A 20 5.33 -20.13 -9.38
CA ALA A 20 6.37 -20.15 -8.36
C ALA A 20 7.22 -21.39 -8.65
N GLN A 21 8.47 -21.19 -9.10
CA GLN A 21 9.43 -22.30 -9.22
C GLN A 21 9.55 -22.93 -7.83
N THR A 22 9.18 -24.20 -7.71
CA THR A 22 9.35 -24.92 -6.45
C THR A 22 10.82 -25.26 -6.33
N ASN A 23 11.52 -24.61 -5.39
CA ASN A 23 12.90 -24.94 -5.10
C ASN A 23 12.94 -26.31 -4.39
N LEU A 24 13.50 -27.31 -5.07
CA LEU A 24 13.71 -28.67 -4.57
C LEU A 24 14.82 -28.73 -3.52
N ALA A 25 15.70 -27.74 -3.45
CA ALA A 25 16.76 -27.65 -2.46
C ALA A 25 16.59 -26.34 -1.67
N ILE A 26 15.69 -26.32 -0.69
CA ILE A 26 15.32 -25.10 0.05
C ILE A 26 16.59 -24.42 0.62
N GLY A 27 16.82 -23.17 0.20
CA GLY A 27 18.05 -22.38 0.38
C GLY A 27 18.61 -22.33 1.80
N LYS A 28 19.47 -23.29 2.14
CA LYS A 28 20.24 -23.31 3.38
C LYS A 28 21.73 -23.12 3.11
N ASN A 29 22.39 -22.46 4.07
CA ASN A 29 23.79 -22.08 3.99
C ASN A 29 24.70 -23.30 3.82
N VAL A 30 25.31 -23.46 2.66
CA VAL A 30 26.49 -24.31 2.48
C VAL A 30 27.63 -23.62 3.24
N THR A 31 28.09 -24.23 4.33
CA THR A 31 29.24 -23.69 5.08
C THR A 31 30.50 -24.27 4.46
N TYR A 32 31.43 -23.39 4.09
CA TYR A 32 32.73 -23.70 3.49
C TYR A 32 33.39 -24.94 4.12
N SER A 33 33.90 -25.83 3.26
CA SER A 33 34.87 -26.84 3.68
C SER A 33 36.26 -26.37 3.29
N THR A 34 37.15 -26.24 4.26
CA THR A 34 38.59 -26.07 4.02
C THR A 34 39.37 -27.26 4.60
N GLY A 35 38.76 -28.45 4.66
CA GLY A 35 39.31 -29.60 5.38
C GLY A 35 39.47 -30.82 4.48
N THR A 36 40.70 -31.33 4.38
CA THR A 36 41.08 -32.59 3.70
C THR A 36 40.57 -33.85 4.43
N GLY A 37 39.31 -33.85 4.88
CA GLY A 37 38.78 -34.84 5.84
C GLY A 37 37.49 -35.52 5.37
N SER A 38 37.53 -36.85 5.32
CA SER A 38 36.37 -37.72 5.16
C SER A 38 35.44 -37.65 6.38
N ALA A 39 34.52 -36.68 6.44
CA ALA A 39 33.24 -36.70 7.18
C ALA A 39 32.81 -35.27 7.56
N ALA A 40 32.10 -34.60 6.65
CA ALA A 40 31.22 -33.49 7.03
C ALA A 40 29.80 -33.90 6.65
N ALA A 41 29.01 -34.32 7.65
CA ALA A 41 27.58 -34.56 7.49
C ALA A 41 26.85 -33.23 7.72
N LEU A 42 26.27 -32.67 6.66
CA LEU A 42 25.23 -31.66 6.80
C LEU A 42 23.91 -32.40 7.04
N VAL A 43 23.21 -32.05 8.10
CA VAL A 43 21.84 -32.53 8.35
C VAL A 43 20.90 -31.37 8.10
N ASP A 44 20.09 -31.47 7.04
CA ASP A 44 18.81 -30.77 6.97
C ASP A 44 17.81 -31.37 5.96
N GLY A 45 16.53 -31.35 6.37
CA GLY A 45 15.34 -31.19 5.54
C GLY A 45 15.21 -32.01 4.25
N ASP A 46 15.07 -33.32 4.38
CA ASP A 46 14.64 -34.29 3.34
C ASP A 46 15.67 -34.79 2.31
N PHE A 47 16.88 -34.23 2.23
CA PHE A 47 17.90 -34.67 1.26
C PHE A 47 19.26 -34.96 1.90
N SER A 48 19.99 -35.97 1.39
CA SER A 48 21.33 -36.31 1.87
C SER A 48 22.39 -35.66 0.98
N THR A 49 23.13 -34.68 1.51
CA THR A 49 24.29 -34.10 0.83
C THR A 49 25.57 -34.75 1.32
N ASN A 50 26.42 -35.21 0.40
CA ASN A 50 27.73 -35.77 0.74
C ASN A 50 28.83 -34.87 0.21
N PHE A 51 29.72 -34.43 1.11
CA PHE A 51 30.98 -33.78 0.76
C PHE A 51 32.10 -34.81 0.81
N GLN A 52 32.88 -34.97 -0.26
CA GLN A 52 34.12 -35.76 -0.24
C GLN A 52 35.27 -34.97 -0.88
N THR A 53 36.35 -34.80 -0.12
CA THR A 53 37.65 -34.35 -0.63
C THR A 53 38.57 -35.56 -0.71
N GLY A 54 39.11 -35.87 -1.89
CA GLY A 54 40.14 -36.90 -2.05
C GLY A 54 41.52 -36.27 -2.16
N SER A 55 42.49 -36.73 -1.36
CA SER A 55 43.88 -36.25 -1.37
C SER A 55 44.87 -37.20 -2.07
N THR A 56 44.43 -38.05 -3.00
CA THR A 56 45.31 -39.08 -3.61
C THR A 56 45.30 -39.16 -5.14
N GLN A 57 44.89 -38.12 -5.88
CA GLN A 57 44.86 -38.19 -7.36
C GLN A 57 45.48 -36.98 -8.04
N SER A 58 46.29 -37.25 -9.06
CA SER A 58 47.20 -36.32 -9.70
C SER A 58 46.59 -35.63 -10.94
N HIS A 59 45.84 -34.56 -10.69
CA HIS A 59 45.77 -33.26 -11.39
C HIS A 59 44.98 -32.32 -10.44
N PRO A 60 45.38 -31.05 -10.21
CA PRO A 60 45.42 -30.46 -8.87
C PRO A 60 44.02 -30.36 -8.22
N ASP A 61 43.81 -31.10 -7.13
CA ASP A 61 42.81 -30.89 -6.08
C ASP A 61 41.34 -30.65 -6.52
N ALA A 62 40.76 -31.52 -7.35
CA ALA A 62 39.34 -31.43 -7.74
C ALA A 62 38.38 -31.71 -6.56
N GLU A 63 38.00 -30.66 -5.83
CA GLU A 63 36.89 -30.69 -4.87
C GLU A 63 35.54 -30.85 -5.59
N TRP A 64 34.62 -31.61 -5.01
CA TRP A 64 33.26 -31.72 -5.54
C TRP A 64 32.20 -31.78 -4.44
N ILE A 65 31.01 -31.29 -4.79
CA ILE A 65 29.81 -31.35 -3.96
C ILE A 65 28.79 -32.24 -4.66
N GLN A 66 28.26 -33.23 -3.96
CA GLN A 66 27.16 -34.05 -4.45
C GLN A 66 25.90 -33.86 -3.62
N ILE A 67 24.80 -33.65 -4.34
CA ILE A 67 23.45 -33.47 -3.84
C ILE A 67 22.65 -34.70 -4.32
N ASP A 68 22.05 -35.45 -3.39
CA ASP A 68 21.03 -36.46 -3.70
C ASP A 68 19.66 -35.86 -3.36
N LEU A 69 18.86 -35.60 -4.40
CA LEU A 69 17.49 -35.11 -4.31
C LEU A 69 16.51 -36.18 -3.77
N GLY A 70 16.95 -37.36 -3.34
CA GLY A 70 16.12 -38.39 -2.71
C GLY A 70 15.21 -39.16 -3.68
N ALA A 71 14.78 -38.55 -4.78
CA ALA A 71 14.01 -39.12 -5.87
C ALA A 71 14.42 -38.47 -7.21
N ASP A 72 14.00 -39.07 -8.33
CA ASP A 72 14.16 -38.47 -9.65
C ASP A 72 13.14 -37.34 -9.83
N TYR A 73 13.62 -36.15 -10.20
CA TYR A 73 12.80 -34.98 -10.49
C TYR A 73 13.14 -34.40 -11.86
N PRO A 74 12.14 -33.88 -12.61
CA PRO A 74 12.41 -33.07 -13.79
C PRO A 74 12.94 -31.70 -13.33
N ILE A 75 14.22 -31.44 -13.60
CA ILE A 75 14.88 -30.17 -13.27
C ILE A 75 15.13 -29.37 -14.55
N GLU A 76 15.18 -28.05 -14.41
CA GLU A 76 15.49 -27.15 -15.53
C GLU A 76 16.54 -26.12 -15.15
N ASN A 77 16.49 -25.58 -13.93
CA ASN A 77 17.41 -24.52 -13.50
C ASN A 77 18.15 -24.90 -12.22
N ILE A 78 19.43 -24.53 -12.14
CA ILE A 78 20.26 -24.60 -10.94
C ILE A 78 20.80 -23.20 -10.66
N ALA A 79 20.62 -22.69 -9.45
CA ALA A 79 21.23 -21.45 -9.01
C ALA A 79 22.29 -21.70 -7.93
N LEU A 80 23.44 -21.05 -8.07
CA LEU A 80 24.55 -21.07 -7.12
C LEU A 80 24.72 -19.66 -6.54
N GLY A 81 24.55 -19.52 -5.23
CA GLY A 81 24.49 -18.23 -4.55
C GLY A 81 25.61 -18.00 -3.51
N GLY A 82 25.85 -16.72 -3.22
CA GLY A 82 26.67 -16.31 -2.08
C GLY A 82 28.18 -16.33 -2.29
N LEU A 83 28.62 -16.17 -3.55
CA LEU A 83 30.03 -15.98 -3.89
C LEU A 83 30.59 -14.73 -3.18
N GLY A 84 31.83 -14.81 -2.67
CA GLY A 84 32.49 -13.66 -2.04
C GLY A 84 32.76 -12.53 -3.05
N VAL A 85 32.64 -11.27 -2.63
CA VAL A 85 32.97 -10.11 -3.50
C VAL A 85 34.41 -10.19 -4.02
N GLY A 86 34.60 -10.12 -5.34
CA GLY A 86 35.92 -10.17 -6.01
C GLY A 86 36.37 -11.54 -6.54
N THR A 87 35.48 -12.54 -6.62
CA THR A 87 35.79 -13.94 -7.01
C THR A 87 35.39 -14.31 -8.45
N ASN A 88 35.79 -13.49 -9.43
CA ASN A 88 35.27 -13.56 -10.81
C ASN A 88 35.83 -14.71 -11.68
N ASP A 89 36.78 -15.52 -11.18
CA ASP A 89 37.51 -16.49 -12.01
C ASP A 89 37.43 -17.91 -11.45
N ARG A 90 36.32 -18.62 -11.69
CA ARG A 90 36.16 -20.01 -11.24
C ARG A 90 35.65 -20.91 -12.37
N ARG A 91 36.34 -22.03 -12.58
CA ARG A 91 35.95 -23.10 -13.54
C ARG A 91 35.37 -24.28 -12.78
N PHE A 92 34.13 -24.66 -13.09
CA PHE A 92 33.46 -25.81 -12.50
C PHE A 92 32.61 -26.55 -13.54
N MET A 93 32.37 -27.84 -13.30
CA MET A 93 31.51 -28.70 -14.10
C MET A 93 30.29 -29.10 -13.27
N ILE A 94 29.11 -29.10 -13.88
CA ILE A 94 27.90 -29.64 -13.26
C ILE A 94 27.52 -30.92 -14.01
N VAL A 95 27.34 -31.99 -13.25
CA VAL A 95 26.92 -33.29 -13.74
C VAL A 95 25.64 -33.67 -13.02
N THR A 96 24.60 -33.96 -13.78
CA THR A 96 23.30 -34.39 -13.27
C THR A 96 23.01 -35.79 -13.79
N TRP A 97 22.34 -36.63 -13.01
CA TRP A 97 21.89 -37.93 -13.50
C TRP A 97 20.71 -38.48 -12.69
N PRO A 98 19.80 -39.24 -13.35
CA PRO A 98 18.72 -39.94 -12.67
C PRO A 98 19.21 -41.26 -12.05
N SER A 99 18.40 -41.84 -11.16
CA SER A 99 18.70 -43.08 -10.45
C SER A 99 18.79 -44.32 -11.35
N THR A 100 18.17 -44.26 -12.52
CA THR A 100 18.16 -45.32 -13.55
C THR A 100 19.48 -45.47 -14.29
N VAL A 101 20.31 -44.43 -14.29
CA VAL A 101 21.62 -44.45 -14.95
C VAL A 101 22.66 -44.92 -13.92
N ALA A 102 23.26 -46.09 -14.18
CA ALA A 102 24.31 -46.66 -13.35
C ALA A 102 25.59 -45.83 -13.45
N PHE A 103 25.69 -44.77 -12.65
CA PHE A 103 26.88 -43.95 -12.54
C PHE A 103 27.63 -44.30 -11.26
N THR A 104 28.76 -44.99 -11.40
CA THR A 104 29.69 -45.23 -10.29
C THR A 104 30.79 -44.18 -10.36
N PRO A 105 30.95 -43.29 -9.36
CA PRO A 105 32.03 -42.34 -9.34
C PRO A 105 33.40 -43.03 -9.31
N THR A 106 34.06 -43.15 -10.45
CA THR A 106 35.52 -43.32 -10.46
C THR A 106 36.17 -41.94 -10.38
N ALA A 107 37.37 -41.89 -9.85
CA ALA A 107 37.90 -40.70 -9.22
C ALA A 107 38.67 -39.74 -10.16
N GLN A 108 38.70 -40.04 -11.47
CA GLN A 108 39.39 -39.26 -12.50
C GLN A 108 38.43 -38.91 -13.67
N PRO A 109 38.02 -37.62 -13.81
CA PRO A 109 37.09 -37.17 -14.86
C PRO A 109 37.72 -37.03 -16.27
N ASP A 110 39.03 -37.23 -16.39
CA ASP A 110 39.92 -36.96 -17.53
C ASP A 110 40.21 -38.18 -18.42
N SER A 111 39.70 -39.36 -18.08
CA SER A 111 39.75 -40.52 -19.00
C SER A 111 38.66 -40.39 -20.07
N GLY A 112 38.98 -40.63 -21.35
CA GLY A 112 38.02 -40.55 -22.47
C GLY A 112 36.75 -41.41 -22.30
N THR A 113 36.73 -42.33 -21.33
CA THR A 113 35.58 -43.11 -20.87
C THR A 113 34.56 -42.34 -20.01
N TYR A 114 34.92 -41.20 -19.42
CA TYR A 114 33.99 -40.37 -18.63
C TYR A 114 33.02 -39.61 -19.54
N LEU A 115 33.54 -39.03 -20.62
CA LEU A 115 32.76 -38.30 -21.64
C LEU A 115 31.85 -39.21 -22.48
N SER A 116 32.21 -40.48 -22.64
CA SER A 116 31.40 -41.45 -23.38
C SER A 116 30.23 -42.02 -22.56
N ASN A 117 30.27 -41.92 -21.23
CA ASN A 117 29.29 -42.48 -20.30
C ASN A 117 28.50 -41.40 -19.52
N SER A 118 28.83 -40.14 -19.73
CA SER A 118 28.20 -39.03 -19.03
C SER A 118 27.00 -38.52 -19.81
N PHE A 119 25.84 -39.12 -19.55
CA PHE A 119 24.65 -38.89 -20.37
C PHE A 119 24.04 -37.49 -20.25
N LEU A 120 24.49 -36.64 -19.31
CA LEU A 120 23.93 -35.30 -19.03
C LEU A 120 24.97 -34.32 -18.42
N ASN A 121 26.18 -34.28 -19.00
CA ASN A 121 27.21 -33.33 -18.55
C ASN A 121 26.94 -31.90 -19.06
N ARG A 122 27.06 -30.88 -18.19
CA ARG A 122 27.28 -29.50 -18.64
C ARG A 122 28.64 -29.00 -18.18
N LEU A 123 29.58 -28.94 -19.12
CA LEU A 123 30.92 -28.38 -18.93
C LEU A 123 30.89 -26.86 -19.17
N ILE A 124 31.53 -26.06 -18.31
CA ILE A 124 31.84 -24.64 -18.58
C ILE A 124 33.36 -24.45 -18.49
N TYR A 125 34.00 -24.03 -19.59
CA TYR A 125 35.39 -23.57 -19.62
C TYR A 125 35.52 -22.32 -20.51
N THR A 126 36.34 -21.36 -20.06
CA THR A 126 36.77 -20.16 -20.82
C THR A 126 38.26 -20.21 -21.14
N GLU A 127 38.66 -20.10 -22.42
CA GLU A 127 39.99 -19.61 -22.80
C GLU A 127 39.90 -18.38 -23.69
N ALA A 128 40.77 -17.40 -23.43
CA ALA A 128 41.04 -16.29 -24.32
C ALA A 128 42.24 -16.68 -25.21
N ASN A 129 41.95 -17.07 -26.45
CA ASN A 129 42.88 -17.48 -27.53
C ASN A 129 43.36 -18.93 -27.56
N ALA A 130 42.66 -19.78 -28.32
CA ALA A 130 43.28 -20.60 -29.38
C ALA A 130 42.20 -21.17 -30.32
N GLN A 131 42.41 -21.06 -31.63
CA GLN A 131 41.66 -21.84 -32.61
C GLN A 131 42.05 -23.31 -32.48
N LEU A 132 41.15 -24.19 -32.03
CA LEU A 132 41.33 -25.63 -32.14
C LEU A 132 39.99 -26.31 -32.46
N PHE A 133 39.72 -26.47 -33.76
CA PHE A 133 38.88 -27.57 -34.22
C PHE A 133 39.68 -28.87 -34.04
N GLY A 134 39.29 -29.73 -33.10
CA GLY A 134 39.75 -31.11 -33.04
C GLY A 134 40.17 -31.62 -31.66
N ASN A 135 39.53 -32.71 -31.23
CA ASN A 135 40.02 -33.75 -30.33
C ASN A 135 40.90 -33.29 -29.15
N ASN A 136 40.28 -32.73 -28.10
CA ASN A 136 40.58 -32.99 -26.68
C ASN A 136 39.88 -31.95 -25.80
N LEU A 137 38.75 -32.32 -25.19
CA LEU A 137 37.89 -31.43 -24.41
C LEU A 137 38.46 -31.04 -23.02
N PHE A 138 39.69 -31.45 -22.66
CA PHE A 138 40.30 -31.20 -21.34
C PHE A 138 41.79 -30.81 -21.34
N GLY A 139 42.36 -30.42 -22.48
CA GLY A 139 43.80 -30.11 -22.55
C GLY A 139 44.68 -31.38 -22.49
N GLU A 140 45.86 -31.28 -23.11
CA GLU A 140 46.68 -32.44 -23.47
C GLU A 140 47.27 -33.24 -22.31
N THR A 141 47.53 -34.52 -22.59
CA THR A 141 48.59 -35.31 -21.91
C THR A 141 49.93 -35.09 -22.62
N ALA A 142 50.99 -34.97 -21.81
CA ALA A 142 52.43 -35.02 -22.13
C ALA A 142 53.13 -33.69 -22.51
N GLY A 143 53.87 -33.12 -21.55
CA GLY A 143 55.16 -32.49 -21.87
C GLY A 143 55.63 -31.23 -21.12
N ASN A 144 54.88 -30.60 -20.22
CA ASN A 144 55.38 -29.38 -19.55
C ASN A 144 55.17 -29.36 -18.01
N PRO A 145 56.21 -29.58 -17.20
CA PRO A 145 56.10 -29.70 -15.75
C PRO A 145 56.32 -28.38 -14.98
N ASN A 146 56.03 -27.18 -15.51
CA ASN A 146 56.19 -25.95 -14.73
C ASN A 146 55.12 -24.85 -14.99
N THR A 147 54.41 -24.51 -13.90
CA THR A 147 53.75 -23.24 -13.53
C THR A 147 52.51 -22.72 -14.29
N PRO A 148 51.34 -22.61 -13.64
CA PRO A 148 50.40 -21.52 -13.87
C PRO A 148 50.83 -20.32 -13.01
N GLY A 149 51.87 -19.64 -13.47
CA GLY A 149 52.37 -18.40 -12.90
C GLY A 149 52.57 -17.40 -14.01
N ASN A 150 51.50 -16.78 -14.49
CA ASN A 150 51.54 -15.47 -15.14
C ASN A 150 50.18 -14.79 -14.99
N ALA A 151 50.19 -13.68 -14.27
CA ALA A 151 49.11 -12.72 -14.21
C ALA A 151 48.80 -12.21 -15.63
N GLY A 152 47.60 -12.49 -16.14
CA GLY A 152 47.16 -11.97 -17.45
C GLY A 152 46.07 -12.75 -18.17
N GLN A 153 45.68 -13.95 -17.71
CA GLN A 153 44.65 -14.77 -18.38
C GLN A 153 43.53 -15.24 -17.43
N ASN A 154 43.16 -14.36 -16.49
CA ASN A 154 42.12 -14.61 -15.50
C ASN A 154 40.87 -13.82 -15.86
N LEU A 155 40.04 -14.33 -16.77
CA LEU A 155 38.66 -13.84 -16.89
C LEU A 155 37.74 -15.04 -17.15
N GLY A 156 37.29 -15.66 -16.07
CA GLY A 156 36.02 -16.38 -16.07
C GLY A 156 34.86 -15.39 -16.26
N PRO A 157 33.63 -15.88 -16.51
CA PRO A 157 32.49 -15.01 -16.70
C PRO A 157 32.18 -14.21 -15.42
N VAL A 158 31.95 -12.90 -15.57
CA VAL A 158 31.54 -12.03 -14.45
C VAL A 158 30.13 -12.43 -14.00
N PHE A 159 30.00 -12.88 -12.75
CA PHE A 159 28.73 -13.30 -12.19
C PHE A 159 27.78 -12.11 -11.96
N PRO A 160 26.52 -12.18 -12.42
CA PRO A 160 25.54 -11.14 -12.13
C PRO A 160 25.25 -11.04 -10.63
N THR A 161 24.98 -9.83 -10.15
CA THR A 161 24.63 -9.56 -8.75
C THR A 161 23.13 -9.41 -8.62
N GLU A 162 22.50 -10.21 -7.76
CA GLU A 162 21.07 -10.15 -7.49
C GLU A 162 20.83 -9.67 -6.04
N THR A 163 19.76 -8.90 -5.84
CA THR A 163 19.31 -8.53 -4.49
C THR A 163 18.27 -9.53 -4.02
N ILE A 164 18.69 -10.45 -3.15
CA ILE A 164 17.80 -11.43 -2.52
C ILE A 164 17.64 -11.03 -1.05
N ASN A 165 16.39 -10.84 -0.59
CA ASN A 165 16.08 -10.41 0.78
C ASN A 165 16.83 -9.13 1.21
N ALA A 166 16.87 -8.12 0.34
CA ALA A 166 17.57 -6.85 0.54
C ALA A 166 19.10 -6.95 0.69
N VAL A 167 19.71 -8.08 0.36
CA VAL A 167 21.17 -8.26 0.32
C VAL A 167 21.61 -8.51 -1.12
N SER A 168 22.48 -7.64 -1.63
CA SER A 168 23.10 -7.81 -2.95
C SER A 168 24.21 -8.85 -2.86
N ARG A 169 24.07 -9.96 -3.60
CA ARG A 169 25.05 -11.06 -3.64
C ARG A 169 25.22 -11.54 -5.09
N PRO A 170 26.41 -12.00 -5.49
CA PRO A 170 26.56 -12.66 -6.78
C PRO A 170 25.80 -13.98 -6.76
N VAL A 171 24.93 -14.18 -7.75
CA VAL A 171 24.14 -15.39 -7.96
C VAL A 171 24.34 -15.82 -9.40
N LEU A 172 24.73 -17.08 -9.59
CA LEU A 172 24.78 -17.70 -10.89
C LEU A 172 23.51 -18.51 -11.11
N ARG A 173 22.74 -18.23 -12.15
CA ARG A 173 21.64 -19.08 -12.61
C ARG A 173 22.06 -19.80 -13.87
N LEU A 174 21.82 -21.11 -13.91
CA LEU A 174 22.12 -21.98 -15.03
C LEU A 174 20.85 -22.73 -15.41
N ASN A 175 20.32 -22.47 -16.61
CA ASN A 175 19.36 -23.37 -17.24
C ASN A 175 20.12 -24.60 -17.74
N VAL A 176 19.96 -25.76 -17.12
CA VAL A 176 20.66 -27.02 -17.42
C VAL A 176 19.92 -27.89 -18.44
N GLY A 177 18.87 -27.35 -19.05
CA GLY A 177 17.94 -28.05 -19.89
C GLY A 177 17.01 -28.99 -19.12
N ILE A 178 15.83 -29.27 -19.69
CA ILE A 178 14.82 -30.11 -19.03
C ILE A 178 15.24 -31.59 -19.11
N HIS A 179 15.52 -32.20 -17.95
CA HIS A 179 15.86 -33.63 -17.83
C HIS A 179 15.58 -34.14 -16.40
N GLU A 180 15.51 -35.45 -16.22
CA GLU A 180 15.39 -36.09 -14.91
C GLU A 180 16.75 -36.14 -14.19
N ALA A 181 16.78 -35.62 -12.97
CA ALA A 181 17.93 -35.74 -12.09
C ALA A 181 17.48 -36.16 -10.70
N ARG A 182 18.26 -37.05 -10.11
CA ARG A 182 18.28 -37.29 -8.67
C ARG A 182 19.59 -36.83 -8.06
N TYR A 183 20.68 -37.11 -8.75
CA TYR A 183 22.00 -36.75 -8.29
C TYR A 183 22.52 -35.54 -9.06
N ILE A 184 23.05 -34.57 -8.34
CA ILE A 184 23.71 -33.40 -8.90
C ILE A 184 25.10 -33.33 -8.30
N ARG A 185 26.12 -33.21 -9.14
CA ARG A 185 27.50 -33.05 -8.72
C ARG A 185 28.11 -31.80 -9.33
N ILE A 186 28.69 -30.96 -8.49
CA ILE A 186 29.42 -29.75 -8.87
C ILE A 186 30.90 -30.02 -8.62
N ILE A 187 31.75 -29.95 -9.65
CA ILE A 187 33.17 -30.32 -9.61
C ILE A 187 34.02 -29.08 -9.90
N SER A 188 34.99 -28.75 -9.02
CA SER A 188 36.00 -27.72 -9.28
C SER A 188 37.03 -28.20 -10.30
N LEU A 189 37.35 -27.37 -11.29
CA LEU A 189 38.31 -27.70 -12.35
C LEU A 189 39.62 -26.90 -12.28
N GLN A 190 39.76 -25.98 -11.33
CA GLN A 190 40.94 -25.11 -11.24
C GLN A 190 41.19 -24.44 -9.87
N ASP A 191 40.19 -24.41 -8.98
CA ASP A 191 40.30 -23.77 -7.65
C ASP A 191 40.43 -24.83 -6.56
N THR A 192 41.24 -24.55 -5.54
CA THR A 192 41.41 -25.36 -4.34
C THR A 192 40.21 -25.28 -3.38
N SER A 193 39.15 -24.52 -3.71
CA SER A 193 37.94 -24.40 -2.88
C SER A 193 36.65 -24.20 -3.68
N LEU A 194 35.61 -25.00 -3.46
CA LEU A 194 34.22 -24.67 -3.89
C LEU A 194 33.58 -23.69 -2.89
N GLY A 195 33.52 -22.40 -3.25
CA GLY A 195 33.18 -21.28 -2.36
C GLY A 195 31.78 -20.70 -2.54
N PHE A 196 30.76 -21.52 -2.83
CA PHE A 196 29.36 -21.10 -2.83
C PHE A 196 28.72 -21.35 -1.47
N SER A 197 27.83 -20.45 -1.04
CA SER A 197 27.11 -20.59 0.23
C SER A 197 25.67 -21.04 0.06
N GLU A 198 25.20 -21.23 -1.17
CA GLU A 198 23.81 -21.62 -1.46
C GLU A 198 23.74 -22.35 -2.80
N VAL A 199 22.95 -23.43 -2.86
CA VAL A 199 22.55 -24.11 -4.10
C VAL A 199 21.03 -24.24 -4.09
N GLN A 200 20.38 -23.80 -5.17
CA GLN A 200 18.95 -23.92 -5.39
C GLN A 200 18.73 -24.72 -6.66
N VAL A 201 17.75 -25.63 -6.65
CA VAL A 201 17.40 -26.48 -7.78
C VAL A 201 15.93 -26.28 -8.07
N PHE A 202 15.59 -25.87 -9.28
CA PHE A 202 14.22 -25.55 -9.67
C PHE A 202 13.68 -26.62 -10.61
N GLN A 203 12.46 -27.08 -10.31
CA GLN A 203 11.66 -27.82 -11.28
C GLN A 203 11.31 -26.95 -12.48
N THR A 204 11.01 -27.60 -13.60
CA THR A 204 10.40 -26.89 -14.73
C THR A 204 9.04 -26.34 -14.34
N ASN A 205 8.80 -25.10 -14.75
CA ASN A 205 7.52 -24.41 -14.56
C ASN A 205 6.64 -24.41 -15.80
N VAL A 206 7.09 -25.10 -16.86
CA VAL A 206 6.35 -25.19 -18.09
C VAL A 206 5.16 -26.14 -17.87
N PRO A 207 3.90 -25.68 -18.05
CA PRO A 207 2.75 -26.55 -17.95
C PRO A 207 2.83 -27.68 -18.97
N PRO A 208 2.48 -28.94 -18.61
CA PRO A 208 2.56 -30.04 -19.54
C PRO A 208 1.69 -29.83 -20.79
N VAL A 209 2.28 -29.92 -21.96
CA VAL A 209 1.61 -29.75 -23.25
C VAL A 209 1.10 -31.08 -23.81
N ARG A 210 0.12 -31.04 -24.71
CA ARG A 210 -0.39 -32.25 -25.42
C ARG A 210 -0.26 -32.13 -26.94
N VAL A 211 0.45 -31.11 -27.39
CA VAL A 211 0.78 -30.85 -28.80
C VAL A 211 2.27 -30.53 -28.87
N PHE A 212 2.89 -30.98 -29.95
CA PHE A 212 4.28 -30.70 -30.24
C PHE A 212 4.46 -29.25 -30.71
N LYS A 213 5.45 -28.54 -30.15
CA LYS A 213 5.80 -27.19 -30.59
C LYS A 213 7.06 -27.24 -31.47
N ASN A 214 7.04 -26.47 -32.55
CA ASN A 214 8.21 -26.24 -33.42
C ASN A 214 8.96 -27.51 -33.87
N GLY A 215 8.24 -28.55 -34.31
CA GLY A 215 8.88 -29.85 -34.61
C GLY A 215 9.63 -29.96 -35.92
N GLY A 216 9.34 -29.09 -36.89
CA GLY A 216 10.16 -28.89 -38.08
C GLY A 216 11.22 -27.80 -37.90
N PHE A 217 11.43 -27.29 -36.68
CA PHE A 217 12.46 -26.28 -36.37
C PHE A 217 12.42 -24.99 -37.24
N GLU A 218 11.24 -24.64 -37.75
CA GLU A 218 11.05 -23.44 -38.58
C GLU A 218 10.93 -22.14 -37.76
N GLN A 219 10.93 -22.23 -36.43
CA GLN A 219 10.88 -21.08 -35.52
C GLN A 219 12.13 -21.04 -34.64
N GLY A 220 12.67 -19.84 -34.43
CA GLY A 220 13.82 -19.59 -33.54
C GLY A 220 15.09 -19.14 -34.26
N SER A 221 15.29 -19.50 -35.53
CA SER A 221 16.36 -18.95 -36.37
C SER A 221 15.81 -18.07 -37.49
N VAL A 222 16.54 -17.01 -37.82
CA VAL A 222 16.38 -16.22 -39.06
C VAL A 222 17.67 -16.22 -39.89
N GLY A 223 18.65 -17.04 -39.50
CA GLY A 223 19.97 -17.09 -40.11
C GLY A 223 19.94 -17.45 -41.60
N LEU A 224 20.94 -16.99 -42.35
CA LEU A 224 21.08 -17.31 -43.78
C LEU A 224 21.90 -18.60 -44.04
N PHE A 225 22.56 -19.16 -43.02
CA PHE A 225 23.43 -20.34 -43.12
C PHE A 225 23.31 -21.23 -41.87
N GLN A 226 24.42 -21.49 -41.18
CA GLN A 226 24.48 -22.13 -39.86
C GLN A 226 24.38 -21.07 -38.76
N ASP A 227 23.62 -21.35 -37.70
CA ASP A 227 23.39 -20.41 -36.61
C ASP A 227 23.29 -21.12 -35.25
N TYR A 228 23.81 -20.52 -34.19
CA TYR A 228 23.69 -21.02 -32.82
C TYR A 228 22.63 -20.19 -32.08
N ILE A 229 21.45 -20.78 -31.89
CA ILE A 229 20.29 -20.10 -31.32
C ILE A 229 20.14 -20.45 -29.84
N SER A 230 19.99 -19.44 -29.00
CA SER A 230 19.69 -19.63 -27.57
C SER A 230 18.37 -20.40 -27.40
N GLU A 231 18.34 -21.39 -26.51
CA GLU A 231 17.17 -22.24 -26.30
C GLU A 231 15.91 -21.46 -25.94
N ALA A 232 16.04 -20.34 -25.20
CA ALA A 232 14.91 -19.46 -24.89
C ALA A 232 14.24 -18.83 -26.13
N LEU A 233 14.92 -18.80 -27.28
CA LEU A 233 14.39 -18.30 -28.54
C LEU A 233 13.82 -19.41 -29.43
N VAL A 234 13.94 -20.68 -29.03
CA VAL A 234 13.43 -21.83 -29.78
C VAL A 234 12.19 -22.36 -29.04
N PRO A 235 10.97 -22.01 -29.49
CA PRO A 235 9.76 -22.38 -28.77
C PRO A 235 9.63 -23.90 -28.63
N GLY A 236 9.30 -24.38 -27.44
CA GLY A 236 9.03 -25.80 -27.20
C GLY A 236 10.23 -26.68 -26.90
N TRP A 237 11.46 -26.23 -27.14
CA TRP A 237 12.63 -27.09 -27.08
C TRP A 237 13.65 -26.63 -26.07
N SER A 238 14.23 -27.60 -25.36
CA SER A 238 15.35 -27.42 -24.46
C SER A 238 16.48 -28.37 -24.86
N THR A 239 17.73 -27.98 -24.61
CA THR A 239 18.89 -28.81 -24.96
C THR A 239 19.84 -29.00 -23.79
N THR A 240 20.35 -30.22 -23.64
CA THR A 240 21.46 -30.53 -22.72
C THR A 240 22.83 -30.45 -23.39
N ASP A 241 22.91 -30.11 -24.69
CA ASP A 241 24.20 -29.90 -25.37
C ASP A 241 25.00 -28.82 -24.61
N PRO A 242 26.24 -29.11 -24.17
CA PRO A 242 27.02 -28.18 -23.37
C PRO A 242 27.27 -26.84 -24.09
N LEU A 243 27.35 -25.78 -23.27
CA LEU A 243 27.67 -24.43 -23.74
C LEU A 243 29.07 -24.40 -24.37
N GLY A 244 29.15 -24.33 -25.69
CA GLY A 244 30.32 -23.82 -26.38
C GLY A 244 30.42 -22.31 -26.18
N MET A 245 31.10 -21.86 -25.13
CA MET A 245 31.52 -20.45 -25.04
C MET A 245 32.50 -20.18 -26.19
N ASN A 246 32.00 -19.74 -27.34
CA ASN A 246 32.85 -19.34 -28.45
C ASN A 246 33.62 -18.06 -28.07
N ASN A 247 34.86 -17.95 -28.55
CA ASN A 247 35.82 -16.88 -28.22
C ASN A 247 35.29 -15.44 -28.40
N ASP A 248 34.19 -15.25 -29.11
CA ASP A 248 33.63 -13.94 -29.44
C ASP A 248 32.64 -13.38 -28.40
N ASN A 249 32.19 -14.18 -27.41
CA ASN A 249 31.38 -13.67 -26.29
C ASN A 249 31.55 -14.50 -24.99
N PRO A 250 32.41 -14.08 -24.04
CA PRO A 250 32.71 -14.83 -22.81
C PRO A 250 31.64 -14.67 -21.70
N ALA A 251 30.47 -14.09 -21.99
CA ALA A 251 29.39 -13.97 -21.01
C ALA A 251 28.56 -15.26 -20.92
N ILE A 252 28.25 -15.73 -19.70
CA ILE A 252 27.27 -16.81 -19.50
C ILE A 252 25.93 -16.31 -20.07
N PRO A 253 25.32 -17.01 -21.02
CA PRO A 253 24.02 -16.62 -21.54
C PRO A 253 23.00 -16.65 -20.41
N VAL A 254 22.39 -15.51 -20.13
CA VAL A 254 21.28 -15.41 -19.16
C VAL A 254 20.05 -16.24 -19.57
N ASN A 255 20.02 -16.71 -20.82
CA ASN A 255 18.89 -17.37 -21.48
C ASN A 255 19.16 -18.83 -21.90
N GLY A 256 20.13 -19.51 -21.28
CA GLY A 256 20.31 -20.96 -21.42
C GLY A 256 21.27 -21.45 -22.52
N SER A 257 21.19 -22.74 -22.87
CA SER A 257 22.06 -23.41 -23.86
C SER A 257 21.78 -22.96 -25.30
N PHE A 258 22.64 -23.37 -26.26
CA PHE A 258 22.45 -23.09 -27.68
C PHE A 258 22.12 -24.36 -28.46
N MET A 259 21.26 -24.22 -29.45
CA MET A 259 20.98 -25.23 -30.47
C MET A 259 21.56 -24.78 -31.80
N GLU A 260 22.20 -25.70 -32.53
CA GLU A 260 22.77 -25.41 -33.84
C GLU A 260 21.75 -25.68 -34.95
N PHE A 261 21.31 -24.61 -35.58
CA PHE A 261 20.38 -24.64 -36.70
C PHE A 261 21.14 -24.60 -38.01
N TRP A 262 20.76 -25.48 -38.94
CA TRP A 262 21.27 -25.49 -40.30
C TRP A 262 20.15 -25.10 -41.25
N ARG A 263 20.39 -24.07 -42.07
CA ARG A 263 19.49 -23.71 -43.15
C ARG A 263 19.71 -24.60 -44.37
N SER A 264 18.63 -24.80 -45.12
CA SER A 264 18.60 -25.49 -46.40
C SER A 264 19.74 -25.08 -47.35
N GLY A 265 20.48 -26.08 -47.82
CA GLY A 265 21.62 -25.93 -48.73
C GLY A 265 22.97 -25.75 -48.03
N PHE A 266 23.00 -25.43 -46.73
CA PHE A 266 24.26 -25.41 -45.98
C PHE A 266 24.85 -26.81 -45.87
N GLY A 267 26.17 -26.95 -46.08
CA GLY A 267 26.83 -28.26 -46.17
C GLY A 267 26.31 -29.18 -47.27
N SER A 268 25.59 -28.64 -48.27
CA SER A 268 24.84 -29.40 -49.30
C SER A 268 23.74 -30.30 -48.75
N VAL A 269 23.22 -30.01 -47.55
CA VAL A 269 22.12 -30.75 -46.94
C VAL A 269 20.80 -30.00 -47.19
N ILE A 270 19.83 -30.71 -47.75
CA ILE A 270 18.45 -30.22 -47.88
C ILE A 270 17.67 -30.77 -46.68
N PRO A 271 16.91 -29.96 -45.92
CA PRO A 271 16.12 -30.40 -44.78
C PRO A 271 15.06 -31.43 -45.19
N ALA A 272 14.57 -32.21 -44.23
CA ALA A 272 13.47 -33.15 -44.46
C ALA A 272 12.12 -32.42 -44.59
N GLU A 273 11.94 -31.32 -43.84
CA GLU A 273 10.81 -30.40 -43.89
C GLU A 273 11.30 -28.95 -43.91
N GLY A 274 10.57 -28.05 -44.56
CA GLY A 274 10.82 -26.61 -44.41
C GLY A 274 12.18 -26.11 -44.89
N ASN A 275 12.76 -25.20 -44.13
CA ASN A 275 14.00 -24.49 -44.43
C ASN A 275 15.11 -24.74 -43.43
N TYR A 276 14.81 -25.26 -42.24
CA TYR A 276 15.75 -25.41 -41.13
C TYR A 276 15.69 -26.83 -40.55
N PHE A 277 16.81 -27.27 -39.98
CA PHE A 277 16.89 -28.48 -39.15
C PHE A 277 17.96 -28.28 -38.07
N VAL A 278 17.99 -29.17 -37.08
CA VAL A 278 18.90 -29.04 -35.93
C VAL A 278 19.95 -30.16 -35.91
N GLU A 279 21.17 -29.81 -35.49
CA GLU A 279 22.20 -30.78 -35.10
C GLU A 279 22.11 -31.06 -33.60
N LEU A 280 21.87 -32.33 -33.24
CA LEU A 280 21.63 -32.77 -31.87
C LEU A 280 22.89 -32.75 -30.99
N ASN A 281 24.07 -32.86 -31.60
CA ASN A 281 25.35 -32.95 -30.92
C ASN A 281 26.38 -31.97 -31.51
N ALA A 282 26.03 -30.69 -31.52
CA ALA A 282 26.84 -29.63 -32.10
C ALA A 282 28.12 -29.35 -31.28
N GLY A 283 28.05 -29.47 -29.95
CA GLY A 283 29.19 -29.36 -29.04
C GLY A 283 29.70 -30.71 -28.55
N ALA A 284 28.80 -31.55 -28.05
CA ALA A 284 29.06 -32.92 -27.62
C ALA A 284 27.78 -33.77 -27.75
N ASN A 285 27.81 -35.05 -27.36
CA ASN A 285 26.59 -35.85 -27.28
C ASN A 285 25.57 -35.19 -26.31
N GLY A 286 24.56 -34.51 -26.85
CA GLY A 286 23.51 -33.83 -26.11
C GLY A 286 22.13 -34.50 -26.29
N MET A 287 21.14 -33.95 -25.58
CA MET A 287 19.74 -34.34 -25.66
C MET A 287 18.89 -33.11 -26.00
N LEU A 288 18.02 -33.22 -27.00
CA LEU A 288 16.94 -32.27 -27.28
C LEU A 288 15.65 -32.80 -26.68
N VAL A 289 15.00 -31.99 -25.84
CA VAL A 289 13.78 -32.37 -25.13
C VAL A 289 12.69 -31.36 -25.45
N GLN A 290 11.52 -31.85 -25.84
CA GLN A 290 10.31 -31.04 -25.98
C GLN A 290 9.79 -30.71 -24.57
N GLU A 291 9.14 -29.56 -24.41
CA GLU A 291 8.41 -29.20 -23.19
C GLU A 291 7.62 -30.40 -22.62
N PRO A 292 7.55 -30.56 -21.27
CA PRO A 292 6.95 -31.72 -20.65
C PRO A 292 5.57 -32.03 -21.23
N MET A 293 5.28 -33.29 -21.48
CA MET A 293 4.07 -33.71 -22.17
C MET A 293 3.10 -34.42 -21.23
N CYS A 294 1.82 -34.05 -21.26
CA CYS A 294 0.80 -34.81 -20.54
C CYS A 294 0.20 -35.91 -21.42
N VAL A 295 0.36 -37.17 -21.01
CA VAL A 295 -0.29 -38.32 -21.64
C VAL A 295 -1.37 -38.86 -20.71
N LEU A 296 -2.61 -38.95 -21.20
CA LEU A 296 -3.77 -39.33 -20.40
C LEU A 296 -3.74 -40.82 -20.00
N PRO A 297 -4.53 -41.24 -18.98
CA PRO A 297 -4.61 -42.65 -18.60
C PRO A 297 -4.99 -43.55 -19.78
N ASN A 298 -4.22 -44.62 -20.01
CA ASN A 298 -4.40 -45.58 -21.11
C ASN A 298 -4.38 -44.94 -22.52
N GLU A 299 -3.83 -43.74 -22.66
CA GLU A 299 -3.68 -43.07 -23.95
C GLU A 299 -2.43 -43.56 -24.67
N THR A 300 -2.57 -43.85 -25.96
CA THR A 300 -1.46 -44.04 -26.88
C THR A 300 -1.28 -42.75 -27.69
N PHE A 301 -0.05 -42.25 -27.77
CA PHE A 301 0.33 -41.22 -28.74
C PHE A 301 1.25 -41.81 -29.80
N SER A 302 1.15 -41.27 -31.00
CA SER A 302 2.03 -41.61 -32.13
C SER A 302 3.12 -40.55 -32.26
N TRP A 303 4.32 -40.98 -32.60
CA TRP A 303 5.45 -40.10 -32.88
C TRP A 303 6.07 -40.45 -34.22
N SER A 304 6.64 -39.45 -34.90
CA SER A 304 7.47 -39.63 -36.08
C SER A 304 8.54 -38.55 -36.16
N PHE A 305 9.64 -38.81 -36.85
CA PHE A 305 10.70 -37.83 -37.10
C PHE A 305 11.56 -38.25 -38.30
N ALA A 306 12.30 -37.31 -38.86
CA ALA A 306 13.37 -37.55 -39.81
C ALA A 306 14.73 -37.46 -39.10
N HIS A 307 15.54 -38.50 -39.22
CA HIS A 307 16.94 -38.52 -38.77
C HIS A 307 17.84 -38.66 -39.98
N ARG A 308 19.08 -38.16 -39.85
CA ARG A 308 20.12 -38.30 -40.86
C ARG A 308 21.48 -38.23 -40.18
N GLY A 309 22.36 -39.18 -40.51
CA GLY A 309 23.78 -39.06 -40.16
C GLY A 309 24.45 -37.94 -40.94
N ARG A 310 25.42 -37.23 -40.37
CA ARG A 310 26.09 -36.09 -40.99
C ARG A 310 27.07 -36.55 -42.08
N SER A 311 27.99 -37.45 -41.71
CA SER A 311 29.13 -37.87 -42.56
C SER A 311 29.30 -39.38 -42.69
N GLY A 312 28.59 -40.18 -41.90
CA GLY A 312 28.67 -41.63 -41.91
C GLY A 312 27.53 -42.24 -41.08
N VAL A 313 27.73 -43.41 -40.49
CA VAL A 313 26.71 -44.00 -39.60
C VAL A 313 26.78 -43.33 -38.24
N ASP A 314 25.76 -42.56 -37.93
CA ASP A 314 25.54 -41.87 -36.66
C ASP A 314 24.38 -42.54 -35.92
N ARG A 315 24.42 -42.52 -34.58
CA ARG A 315 23.39 -43.15 -33.74
C ARG A 315 22.74 -42.14 -32.83
N MET A 316 21.42 -42.12 -32.87
CA MET A 316 20.55 -41.35 -31.99
C MET A 316 19.61 -42.29 -31.22
N ALA A 317 19.21 -41.91 -30.02
CA ALA A 317 18.15 -42.55 -29.25
C ALA A 317 16.92 -41.66 -29.16
N LEU A 318 15.73 -42.27 -29.21
CA LEU A 318 14.51 -41.65 -28.71
C LEU A 318 14.46 -41.86 -27.20
N VAL A 319 14.16 -40.78 -26.48
CA VAL A 319 14.21 -40.73 -25.02
C VAL A 319 12.84 -40.37 -24.45
N ILE A 320 12.39 -41.14 -23.46
CA ILE A 320 11.21 -40.82 -22.65
C ILE A 320 11.59 -40.95 -21.18
N ASN A 321 11.43 -39.87 -20.40
CA ASN A 321 11.86 -39.79 -18.99
C ASN A 321 13.33 -40.23 -18.83
N ASP A 322 14.19 -39.63 -19.66
CA ASP A 322 15.63 -39.88 -19.76
C ASP A 322 16.07 -41.33 -20.08
N GLN A 323 15.12 -42.24 -20.31
CA GLN A 323 15.38 -43.61 -20.76
C GLN A 323 15.42 -43.71 -22.28
N ASP A 324 16.45 -44.37 -22.81
CA ASP A 324 16.47 -44.79 -24.23
C ASP A 324 15.34 -45.81 -24.47
N VAL A 325 14.31 -45.39 -25.20
CA VAL A 325 13.17 -46.27 -25.54
C VAL A 325 13.27 -46.87 -26.95
N ALA A 326 14.13 -46.32 -27.80
CA ALA A 326 14.52 -46.87 -29.10
C ALA A 326 15.84 -46.22 -29.58
N GLN A 327 16.63 -46.91 -30.38
CA GLN A 327 17.87 -46.38 -31.00
C GLN A 327 17.83 -46.53 -32.52
N PHE A 328 18.46 -45.60 -33.22
CA PHE A 328 18.40 -45.45 -34.67
C PHE A 328 19.81 -45.24 -35.21
N ASP A 329 20.26 -46.16 -36.07
CA ASP A 329 21.47 -45.98 -36.89
C ASP A 329 21.05 -45.36 -38.21
N ASP A 330 21.64 -44.22 -38.55
CA ASP A 330 21.37 -43.56 -39.81
C ASP A 330 22.64 -43.05 -40.49
N ASN A 331 22.62 -42.99 -41.82
CA ASN A 331 23.74 -42.61 -42.66
C ASN A 331 23.38 -41.40 -43.52
N ASN A 332 24.39 -40.66 -43.97
CA ASN A 332 24.23 -39.49 -44.82
C ASN A 332 23.90 -39.80 -46.30
N SER A 333 23.93 -41.07 -46.71
CA SER A 333 23.62 -41.57 -48.06
C SER A 333 22.39 -42.48 -48.05
N SER A 334 21.51 -42.36 -49.06
CA SER A 334 20.27 -43.16 -49.17
C SER A 334 20.49 -44.67 -49.33
N SER A 335 21.70 -45.11 -49.69
CA SER A 335 22.09 -46.52 -49.79
C SER A 335 22.91 -47.01 -48.59
N GLY A 336 23.01 -46.20 -47.54
CA GLY A 336 23.78 -46.49 -46.34
C GLY A 336 23.01 -47.35 -45.32
N THR A 337 23.50 -47.35 -44.08
CA THR A 337 22.83 -48.01 -42.96
C THR A 337 21.69 -47.13 -42.46
N HIS A 338 20.49 -47.70 -42.40
CA HIS A 338 19.26 -47.03 -41.95
C HIS A 338 18.39 -48.05 -41.22
N GLN A 339 18.44 -48.10 -39.90
CA GLN A 339 17.79 -49.16 -39.13
C GLN A 339 17.40 -48.71 -37.73
N VAL A 340 16.30 -49.29 -37.25
CA VAL A 340 16.01 -49.34 -35.81
C VAL A 340 16.91 -50.41 -35.22
N VAL A 341 17.77 -50.02 -34.28
CA VAL A 341 18.71 -50.92 -33.62
C VAL A 341 17.99 -51.63 -32.48
N SER A 342 18.23 -52.94 -32.35
CA SER A 342 17.73 -53.76 -31.24
C SER A 342 18.36 -53.35 -29.90
N GLY A 343 17.86 -52.27 -29.31
CA GLY A 343 18.06 -51.90 -27.91
C GLY A 343 16.90 -52.40 -27.04
N SER A 344 16.95 -52.11 -25.74
CA SER A 344 15.85 -52.33 -24.80
C SER A 344 14.66 -51.42 -25.13
N VAL A 345 13.90 -51.78 -26.16
CA VAL A 345 12.61 -51.15 -26.45
C VAL A 345 11.70 -51.40 -25.25
N ALA A 346 11.31 -50.34 -24.55
CA ALA A 346 10.36 -50.46 -23.45
C ALA A 346 9.09 -51.14 -23.96
N ALA A 347 8.43 -51.97 -23.14
CA ALA A 347 7.24 -52.72 -23.57
C ALA A 347 6.09 -51.82 -24.08
N SER A 348 6.16 -50.51 -23.81
CA SER A 348 5.18 -49.52 -24.24
C SER A 348 5.53 -48.81 -25.55
N THR A 349 6.73 -49.00 -26.13
CA THR A 349 7.12 -48.39 -27.41
C THR A 349 7.01 -49.35 -28.58
N THR A 350 6.54 -48.82 -29.71
CA THR A 350 6.74 -49.44 -31.03
C THR A 350 7.64 -48.52 -31.84
N ALA A 351 8.64 -49.02 -32.55
CA ALA A 351 9.55 -48.21 -33.36
C ALA A 351 9.82 -48.93 -34.68
N VAL A 352 9.59 -48.26 -35.80
CA VAL A 352 9.80 -48.80 -37.14
C VAL A 352 10.43 -47.76 -38.07
N LYS A 353 11.19 -48.26 -39.04
CA LYS A 353 11.65 -47.46 -40.19
C LYS A 353 10.54 -47.43 -41.24
N VAL A 354 10.19 -46.24 -41.71
CA VAL A 354 9.16 -46.05 -42.75
C VAL A 354 9.80 -45.97 -44.13
N SER A 355 10.70 -45.02 -44.35
CA SER A 355 11.34 -44.77 -45.65
C SER A 355 12.65 -44.00 -45.49
N THR A 356 13.51 -44.05 -46.51
CA THR A 356 14.70 -43.18 -46.62
C THR A 356 14.63 -42.42 -47.94
N ASN A 357 14.78 -41.10 -47.92
CA ASN A 357 14.73 -40.28 -49.13
C ASN A 357 16.09 -40.20 -49.84
N ALA A 358 16.11 -39.61 -51.04
CA ALA A 358 17.33 -39.50 -51.86
C ALA A 358 18.44 -38.64 -51.22
N ASN A 359 18.11 -37.78 -50.25
CA ASN A 359 19.06 -36.93 -49.54
C ASN A 359 19.63 -37.62 -48.27
N GLY A 360 19.26 -38.88 -48.02
CA GLY A 360 19.73 -39.66 -46.89
C GLY A 360 18.94 -39.45 -45.59
N TRP A 361 17.83 -38.70 -45.61
CA TRP A 361 16.96 -38.62 -44.44
C TRP A 361 16.10 -39.88 -44.32
N THR A 362 16.11 -40.50 -43.16
CA THR A 362 15.24 -41.63 -42.84
C THR A 362 14.13 -41.21 -41.91
N TYR A 363 12.90 -41.55 -42.30
CA TYR A 363 11.71 -41.33 -41.50
C TYR A 363 11.44 -42.54 -40.62
N TYR A 364 11.37 -42.30 -39.32
CA TYR A 364 11.03 -43.28 -38.30
C TYR A 364 9.70 -42.91 -37.65
N GLU A 365 8.92 -43.91 -37.28
CA GLU A 365 7.66 -43.72 -36.59
C GLU A 365 7.43 -44.79 -35.52
N GLY A 366 6.47 -44.50 -34.65
CA GLY A 366 6.14 -45.38 -33.56
C GLY A 366 5.02 -44.88 -32.68
N THR A 367 4.78 -45.61 -31.61
CA THR A 367 3.77 -45.27 -30.60
C THR A 367 4.35 -45.43 -29.21
N TRP A 368 3.85 -44.66 -28.25
CA TRP A 368 4.05 -44.91 -26.82
C TRP A 368 2.71 -44.89 -26.09
N THR A 369 2.50 -45.80 -25.14
CA THR A 369 1.25 -45.89 -24.36
C THR A 369 1.47 -45.56 -22.88
N ASN A 370 0.65 -44.68 -22.32
CA ASN A 370 0.56 -44.57 -20.86
C ASN A 370 -0.31 -45.71 -20.33
N SER A 371 0.30 -46.83 -19.96
CA SER A 371 -0.43 -48.01 -19.45
C SER A 371 -0.94 -47.89 -18.01
N SER A 372 -0.91 -46.69 -17.41
CA SER A 372 -1.38 -46.46 -16.04
C SER A 372 -2.80 -45.88 -16.00
N SER A 373 -3.46 -46.01 -14.84
CA SER A 373 -4.80 -45.46 -14.59
C SER A 373 -4.80 -43.95 -14.27
N SER A 374 -3.63 -43.31 -14.29
CA SER A 374 -3.42 -41.87 -14.08
C SER A 374 -2.69 -41.25 -15.27
N SER A 375 -2.90 -39.97 -15.53
CA SER A 375 -2.08 -39.26 -16.50
C SER A 375 -0.62 -39.22 -16.05
N GLN A 376 0.29 -39.21 -17.01
CA GLN A 376 1.72 -39.05 -16.76
C GLN A 376 2.21 -37.78 -17.45
N THR A 377 3.00 -36.99 -16.72
CA THR A 377 3.87 -36.00 -17.33
C THR A 377 5.15 -36.71 -17.75
N ILE A 378 5.48 -36.66 -19.04
CA ILE A 378 6.68 -37.29 -19.59
C ILE A 378 7.57 -36.26 -20.28
N ASN A 379 8.88 -36.46 -20.25
CA ASN A 379 9.81 -35.70 -21.08
C ASN A 379 10.11 -36.52 -22.33
N PHE A 380 9.73 -36.02 -23.51
CA PHE A 380 9.97 -36.66 -24.79
C PHE A 380 11.12 -35.94 -25.50
N GLY A 381 12.11 -36.70 -25.96
CA GLY A 381 13.28 -36.11 -26.59
C GLY A 381 14.12 -37.07 -27.41
N PHE A 382 15.25 -36.57 -27.86
CA PHE A 382 16.22 -37.27 -28.69
C PHE A 382 17.61 -37.08 -28.11
N ARG A 383 18.42 -38.13 -28.06
CA ARG A 383 19.78 -38.08 -27.50
C ARG A 383 20.79 -38.63 -28.51
N ALA A 384 21.89 -37.91 -28.72
CA ALA A 384 22.99 -38.43 -29.51
C ALA A 384 23.72 -39.53 -28.73
N VAL A 385 23.90 -40.69 -29.34
CA VAL A 385 24.58 -41.85 -28.74
C VAL A 385 26.01 -41.96 -29.25
N SER A 386 26.19 -41.86 -30.57
CA SER A 386 27.52 -41.88 -31.19
C SER A 386 27.52 -41.20 -32.54
N SER A 387 28.70 -40.75 -32.96
CA SER A 387 28.93 -40.21 -34.30
C SER A 387 29.98 -41.01 -35.05
N SER A 388 29.86 -41.04 -36.38
CA SER A 388 30.80 -41.67 -37.30
C SER A 388 32.22 -41.15 -37.08
N GLY A 389 33.17 -42.07 -36.97
CA GLY A 389 34.59 -41.73 -36.72
C GLY A 389 34.89 -41.28 -35.28
N GLY A 390 33.91 -41.33 -34.37
CA GLY A 390 34.10 -41.00 -32.95
C GLY A 390 34.07 -39.50 -32.62
N GLN A 391 33.68 -38.65 -33.59
CA GLN A 391 33.60 -37.20 -33.39
C GLN A 391 32.31 -36.81 -32.64
N ILE A 392 32.40 -36.70 -31.33
CA ILE A 392 31.24 -36.43 -30.45
C ILE A 392 30.53 -35.08 -30.71
N SER A 393 31.20 -34.14 -31.39
CA SER A 393 30.70 -32.78 -31.66
C SER A 393 30.14 -32.57 -33.07
N ALA A 394 29.89 -33.65 -33.83
CA ALA A 394 29.31 -33.56 -35.17
C ALA A 394 28.72 -34.91 -35.59
N GLY A 395 27.41 -35.02 -35.83
CA GLY A 395 26.86 -36.34 -36.19
C GLY A 395 25.37 -36.43 -36.53
N ASN A 396 24.47 -36.11 -35.60
CA ASN A 396 23.06 -36.48 -35.73
C ASN A 396 22.20 -35.26 -36.11
N PHE A 397 21.63 -35.28 -37.32
CA PHE A 397 20.65 -34.28 -37.74
C PHE A 397 19.22 -34.75 -37.50
N LEU A 398 18.38 -33.85 -37.01
CA LEU A 398 16.98 -34.10 -36.66
C LEU A 398 16.07 -33.06 -37.32
N ASP A 399 14.95 -33.53 -37.87
CA ASP A 399 13.95 -32.69 -38.53
C ASP A 399 12.57 -33.40 -38.57
N ASP A 400 11.53 -32.70 -39.00
CA ASP A 400 10.15 -33.21 -39.20
C ASP A 400 9.58 -33.98 -38.00
N VAL A 401 9.86 -33.53 -36.78
CA VAL A 401 9.40 -34.20 -35.56
C VAL A 401 7.92 -33.93 -35.33
N LYS A 402 7.14 -34.99 -35.19
CA LYS A 402 5.69 -34.92 -34.98
C LYS A 402 5.29 -35.81 -33.83
N ILE A 403 4.39 -35.30 -32.99
CA ILE A 403 3.64 -36.10 -32.03
C ILE A 403 2.16 -35.83 -32.22
N VAL A 404 1.40 -36.92 -32.34
CA VAL A 404 -0.05 -36.89 -32.46
C VAL A 404 -0.62 -37.59 -31.23
N THR A 405 -1.24 -36.80 -30.35
CA THR A 405 -2.05 -37.32 -29.24
C THR A 405 -3.42 -37.73 -29.78
N THR A 406 -4.05 -38.73 -29.16
CA THR A 406 -5.35 -39.22 -29.66
C THR A 406 -6.49 -38.36 -29.19
N ASN A 407 -6.36 -37.72 -28.03
CA ASN A 407 -7.41 -36.87 -27.45
C ASN A 407 -6.96 -35.43 -27.26
N THR A 408 -7.89 -34.49 -27.19
CA THR A 408 -7.70 -33.08 -26.79
C THR A 408 -8.43 -32.85 -25.48
N VAL A 409 -7.82 -32.17 -24.49
CA VAL A 409 -8.51 -31.82 -23.23
C VAL A 409 -9.00 -30.38 -23.32
N ALA A 410 -10.27 -30.14 -22.97
CA ALA A 410 -10.88 -28.83 -22.93
C ALA A 410 -11.37 -28.47 -21.51
N GLY A 411 -11.03 -27.28 -21.03
CA GLY A 411 -11.43 -26.78 -19.71
C GLY A 411 -11.15 -25.29 -19.56
N PHE A 412 -11.31 -24.77 -18.35
CA PHE A 412 -10.96 -23.39 -18.00
C PHE A 412 -9.59 -23.35 -17.32
N ASN A 413 -8.89 -22.21 -17.38
CA ASN A 413 -7.59 -22.02 -16.72
C ASN A 413 -7.70 -21.50 -15.27
N ASN A 414 -8.88 -21.09 -14.82
CA ASN A 414 -9.12 -20.63 -13.46
C ASN A 414 -10.44 -21.21 -12.94
N PRO A 415 -10.54 -21.63 -11.67
CA PRO A 415 -11.81 -22.03 -11.07
C PRO A 415 -12.80 -20.87 -10.89
N THR A 416 -12.32 -19.62 -10.85
CA THR A 416 -13.13 -18.43 -10.56
C THR A 416 -12.83 -17.27 -11.51
N TYR A 417 -13.87 -16.55 -11.91
CA TYR A 417 -13.83 -15.34 -12.72
C TYR A 417 -14.78 -14.31 -12.11
N GLN A 418 -14.57 -13.03 -12.42
CA GLN A 418 -15.46 -11.95 -12.00
C GLN A 418 -15.45 -10.84 -13.04
N GLY A 419 -16.56 -10.14 -13.20
CA GLY A 419 -16.66 -8.98 -14.08
C GLY A 419 -17.85 -8.09 -13.72
N LEU A 420 -17.67 -6.79 -13.92
CA LEU A 420 -18.68 -5.78 -13.63
C LEU A 420 -19.93 -5.97 -14.49
N GLU A 421 -21.10 -5.88 -13.87
CA GLU A 421 -22.41 -6.03 -14.52
C GLU A 421 -22.61 -5.06 -15.69
N VAL A 422 -22.09 -3.84 -15.52
CA VAL A 422 -22.16 -2.76 -16.49
C VAL A 422 -21.36 -3.02 -17.78
N VAL A 423 -20.54 -4.09 -17.82
CA VAL A 423 -19.74 -4.49 -18.97
C VAL A 423 -20.16 -5.89 -19.42
N PRO A 424 -20.93 -6.01 -20.52
CA PRO A 424 -21.57 -7.27 -20.93
C PRO A 424 -20.65 -8.48 -21.13
N THR A 425 -19.35 -8.25 -21.38
CA THR A 425 -18.36 -9.30 -21.63
C THR A 425 -17.15 -9.18 -20.70
N ALA A 426 -17.27 -8.49 -19.56
CA ALA A 426 -16.13 -8.29 -18.66
C ALA A 426 -15.55 -9.63 -18.18
N ASN A 427 -14.30 -9.91 -18.56
CA ASN A 427 -13.56 -11.08 -18.06
C ASN A 427 -14.35 -12.42 -18.16
N LEU A 428 -15.19 -12.57 -19.18
CA LEU A 428 -15.89 -13.83 -19.40
C LEU A 428 -14.86 -14.97 -19.58
N PRO A 429 -15.14 -16.17 -19.04
CA PRO A 429 -14.21 -17.28 -19.12
C PRO A 429 -13.93 -17.68 -20.57
N LYS A 430 -12.72 -18.17 -20.85
CA LYS A 430 -12.37 -18.76 -22.15
C LYS A 430 -12.09 -20.25 -21.97
N ILE A 431 -12.56 -21.05 -22.92
CA ILE A 431 -12.26 -22.50 -22.94
C ILE A 431 -10.86 -22.67 -23.50
N ILE A 432 -9.94 -23.14 -22.67
CA ILE A 432 -8.60 -23.55 -23.05
C ILE A 432 -8.65 -25.00 -23.54
N LEU A 433 -7.94 -25.27 -24.63
CA LEU A 433 -7.76 -26.62 -25.17
C LEU A 433 -6.28 -26.96 -25.24
N SER A 434 -5.94 -28.23 -25.01
CA SER A 434 -4.59 -28.77 -25.22
C SER A 434 -4.65 -30.11 -25.94
N GLY A 435 -4.23 -30.09 -27.21
CA GLY A 435 -4.30 -31.22 -28.14
C GLY A 435 -4.57 -30.78 -29.58
N SER A 436 -4.64 -31.75 -30.49
CA SER A 436 -5.04 -31.53 -31.88
C SER A 436 -6.49 -31.95 -32.08
N VAL A 437 -7.28 -31.12 -32.75
CA VAL A 437 -8.67 -31.38 -33.14
C VAL A 437 -8.70 -31.55 -34.66
N PRO A 438 -8.68 -32.79 -35.20
CA PRO A 438 -8.55 -33.02 -36.64
C PRO A 438 -9.78 -32.61 -37.43
N VAL A 439 -10.96 -32.70 -36.81
CA VAL A 439 -12.26 -32.34 -37.37
C VAL A 439 -12.99 -31.50 -36.34
N ALA A 440 -13.65 -30.42 -36.81
CA ALA A 440 -14.43 -29.54 -35.95
C ALA A 440 -15.35 -30.35 -35.03
N SER A 441 -15.23 -30.10 -33.74
CA SER A 441 -15.91 -30.82 -32.67
C SER A 441 -16.80 -29.86 -31.88
N THR A 442 -17.54 -30.36 -30.91
CA THR A 442 -18.41 -29.55 -30.07
C THR A 442 -18.25 -29.90 -28.60
N VAL A 443 -18.39 -28.90 -27.74
CA VAL A 443 -18.56 -29.09 -26.29
C VAL A 443 -19.80 -28.31 -25.86
N GLN A 444 -20.55 -28.84 -24.89
CA GLN A 444 -21.71 -28.14 -24.36
C GLN A 444 -21.37 -27.44 -23.05
N LEU A 445 -21.76 -26.19 -22.92
CA LEU A 445 -21.71 -25.45 -21.65
C LEU A 445 -23.08 -25.52 -20.98
N ASN A 446 -23.08 -26.04 -19.75
CA ASN A 446 -24.24 -26.16 -18.89
C ASN A 446 -24.14 -25.16 -17.75
N ILE A 447 -25.20 -24.37 -17.55
CA ILE A 447 -25.30 -23.52 -16.36
C ILE A 447 -25.93 -24.37 -15.26
N THR A 448 -25.12 -24.78 -14.28
CA THR A 448 -25.50 -25.78 -13.28
C THR A 448 -26.03 -25.16 -11.98
N GLY A 449 -25.87 -23.86 -11.80
CA GLY A 449 -26.33 -23.12 -10.63
C GLY A 449 -25.78 -21.71 -10.56
N GLY A 450 -25.75 -21.14 -9.36
CA GLY A 450 -25.41 -19.74 -9.11
C GLY A 450 -26.59 -18.98 -8.52
N THR A 451 -26.36 -17.74 -8.12
CA THR A 451 -27.41 -16.82 -7.65
C THR A 451 -28.04 -16.02 -8.79
N ALA A 452 -27.29 -15.79 -9.88
CA ALA A 452 -27.75 -15.04 -11.05
C ALA A 452 -28.82 -15.82 -11.84
N VAL A 453 -29.83 -15.10 -12.30
CA VAL A 453 -30.99 -15.52 -13.07
C VAL A 453 -30.78 -15.29 -14.58
N ARG A 454 -30.71 -16.38 -15.34
CA ARG A 454 -30.64 -16.34 -16.80
C ARG A 454 -31.83 -15.61 -17.41
N GLY A 455 -31.57 -14.62 -18.25
CA GLY A 455 -32.54 -13.75 -18.90
C GLY A 455 -32.85 -12.46 -18.14
N VAL A 456 -32.38 -12.35 -16.89
CA VAL A 456 -32.41 -11.11 -16.10
C VAL A 456 -30.99 -10.56 -16.03
N ASP A 457 -30.07 -11.26 -15.38
CA ASP A 457 -28.73 -10.73 -15.05
C ASP A 457 -27.68 -11.13 -16.11
N TYR A 458 -27.98 -12.16 -16.90
CA TYR A 458 -27.21 -12.52 -18.08
C TYR A 458 -28.07 -13.20 -19.13
N THR A 459 -27.74 -13.00 -20.41
CA THR A 459 -28.36 -13.67 -21.54
C THR A 459 -27.39 -14.68 -22.15
N THR A 460 -27.94 -15.62 -22.90
CA THR A 460 -27.16 -16.67 -23.56
C THR A 460 -27.71 -17.01 -24.94
N VAL A 461 -26.89 -17.64 -25.78
CA VAL A 461 -27.32 -18.18 -27.08
C VAL A 461 -27.09 -19.69 -27.11
N PRO A 462 -28.15 -20.55 -27.17
CA PRO A 462 -29.58 -20.22 -27.17
C PRO A 462 -30.06 -19.69 -25.81
N ALA A 463 -31.25 -19.07 -25.75
CA ALA A 463 -31.78 -18.44 -24.52
C ALA A 463 -32.11 -19.44 -23.39
N THR A 464 -32.34 -20.71 -23.71
CA THR A 464 -32.64 -21.77 -22.74
C THR A 464 -31.91 -23.06 -23.08
N GLY A 465 -31.73 -23.94 -22.09
CA GLY A 465 -31.05 -25.22 -22.27
C GLY A 465 -29.53 -25.10 -22.42
N LEU A 466 -28.92 -26.14 -22.99
CA LEU A 466 -27.47 -26.26 -23.15
C LEU A 466 -26.94 -25.35 -24.27
N ILE A 467 -25.76 -24.76 -24.03
CA ILE A 467 -25.07 -23.91 -25.00
C ILE A 467 -24.11 -24.77 -25.80
N ASN A 468 -24.32 -24.88 -27.11
CA ASN A 468 -23.46 -25.66 -28.00
C ASN A 468 -22.29 -24.79 -28.49
N ILE A 469 -21.08 -25.11 -28.06
CA ILE A 469 -19.87 -24.38 -28.43
C ILE A 469 -19.15 -25.20 -29.50
N THR A 470 -18.89 -24.57 -30.65
CA THR A 470 -18.12 -25.18 -31.73
C THR A 470 -16.62 -25.01 -31.45
N ILE A 471 -15.89 -26.10 -31.53
CA ILE A 471 -14.42 -26.16 -31.47
C ILE A 471 -13.93 -26.38 -32.91
N PRO A 472 -13.33 -25.37 -33.57
CA PRO A 472 -12.77 -25.54 -34.90
C PRO A 472 -11.72 -26.65 -35.00
N ALA A 473 -11.49 -27.17 -36.20
CA ALA A 473 -10.34 -28.03 -36.44
C ALA A 473 -9.05 -27.22 -36.32
N GLY A 474 -8.04 -27.75 -35.64
CA GLY A 474 -6.79 -27.03 -35.40
C GLY A 474 -5.94 -27.63 -34.27
N ASN A 475 -4.79 -27.02 -34.05
CA ASN A 475 -3.88 -27.35 -32.95
C ASN A 475 -4.05 -26.32 -31.82
N TYR A 476 -4.20 -26.82 -30.60
CA TYR A 476 -4.42 -26.00 -29.41
C TYR A 476 -3.31 -26.26 -28.40
N ASP A 477 -2.64 -25.20 -27.97
CA ASP A 477 -1.39 -25.24 -27.21
C ASP A 477 -1.57 -25.02 -25.71
N GLY A 478 -2.82 -24.96 -25.23
CA GLY A 478 -3.14 -24.70 -23.83
C GLY A 478 -3.06 -23.22 -23.43
N THR A 479 -2.88 -22.29 -24.39
CA THR A 479 -2.77 -20.84 -24.10
C THR A 479 -4.06 -20.08 -24.41
N LEU A 480 -4.16 -18.84 -23.91
CA LEU A 480 -5.27 -17.94 -24.22
C LEU A 480 -5.32 -17.52 -25.71
N ALA A 481 -4.22 -17.68 -26.45
CA ALA A 481 -4.15 -17.30 -27.86
C ALA A 481 -4.94 -18.25 -28.76
N THR A 482 -5.02 -19.53 -28.40
CA THR A 482 -5.79 -20.55 -29.12
C THR A 482 -7.14 -20.87 -28.47
N ALA A 483 -7.49 -20.20 -27.35
CA ALA A 483 -8.70 -20.44 -26.59
C ALA A 483 -10.00 -20.02 -27.30
N ILE A 484 -11.11 -20.66 -26.94
CA ILE A 484 -12.45 -20.32 -27.47
C ILE A 484 -13.14 -19.32 -26.53
N SER A 485 -13.51 -18.15 -27.08
CA SER A 485 -14.22 -17.11 -26.32
C SER A 485 -15.70 -17.45 -26.09
N LEU A 486 -16.23 -17.05 -24.94
CA LEU A 486 -17.65 -17.16 -24.60
C LEU A 486 -18.48 -15.93 -24.97
N ASP A 487 -17.87 -14.84 -25.46
CA ASP A 487 -18.54 -13.55 -25.74
C ASP A 487 -19.73 -13.66 -26.71
N SER A 488 -19.71 -14.63 -27.62
CA SER A 488 -20.82 -14.87 -28.58
C SER A 488 -21.96 -15.72 -27.99
N TYR A 489 -21.77 -16.27 -26.79
CA TYR A 489 -22.66 -17.23 -26.17
C TYR A 489 -23.25 -16.76 -24.85
N ILE A 490 -22.57 -15.87 -24.13
CA ILE A 490 -22.98 -15.28 -22.85
C ILE A 490 -22.78 -13.78 -22.93
N SER A 491 -23.74 -13.02 -22.42
CA SER A 491 -23.64 -11.58 -22.24
C SER A 491 -24.26 -11.21 -20.90
N ILE A 492 -23.49 -10.56 -20.03
CA ILE A 492 -23.99 -9.98 -18.79
C ILE A 492 -24.96 -8.84 -19.15
N VAL A 493 -26.03 -8.72 -18.40
CA VAL A 493 -27.06 -7.71 -18.57
C VAL A 493 -26.91 -6.73 -17.42
N ASN A 494 -26.81 -5.45 -17.76
CA ASN A 494 -26.90 -4.36 -16.80
C ASN A 494 -28.37 -3.96 -16.69
N ASP A 495 -29.00 -4.28 -15.56
CA ASP A 495 -30.40 -3.94 -15.33
C ASP A 495 -30.59 -2.55 -14.67
N GLY A 496 -29.49 -1.97 -14.15
CA GLY A 496 -29.42 -0.67 -13.49
C GLY A 496 -29.98 -0.63 -12.06
N SER A 497 -30.35 -1.78 -11.51
CA SER A 497 -30.75 -1.97 -10.12
C SER A 497 -29.51 -2.16 -9.25
N ALA A 498 -29.52 -1.63 -8.03
CA ALA A 498 -28.46 -1.95 -7.07
C ALA A 498 -28.78 -3.29 -6.40
N GLU A 499 -27.90 -4.26 -6.58
CA GLU A 499 -28.06 -5.65 -6.15
C GLU A 499 -26.81 -6.15 -5.44
N SER A 500 -26.87 -7.34 -4.85
CA SER A 500 -25.67 -7.98 -4.32
C SER A 500 -24.94 -8.72 -5.44
N ASP A 501 -23.61 -8.77 -5.41
CA ASP A 501 -22.82 -9.60 -6.34
C ASP A 501 -23.43 -10.99 -6.52
N GLU A 502 -23.61 -11.37 -7.78
CA GLU A 502 -24.26 -12.60 -8.17
C GLU A 502 -23.30 -13.58 -8.82
N THR A 503 -23.68 -14.85 -8.93
CA THR A 503 -22.80 -15.90 -9.45
C THR A 503 -23.47 -16.73 -10.52
N ILE A 504 -22.68 -17.16 -11.51
CA ILE A 504 -23.02 -18.16 -12.52
C ILE A 504 -22.07 -19.35 -12.34
N ILE A 505 -22.60 -20.55 -12.08
CA ILE A 505 -21.82 -21.78 -12.04
C ILE A 505 -21.93 -22.48 -13.38
N MET A 506 -20.80 -22.68 -14.06
CA MET A 506 -20.74 -23.21 -15.42
C MET A 506 -19.94 -24.50 -15.48
N ALA A 507 -20.46 -25.51 -16.18
CA ALA A 507 -19.79 -26.78 -16.39
C ALA A 507 -19.77 -27.15 -17.88
N LEU A 508 -18.62 -27.55 -18.39
CA LEU A 508 -18.52 -28.22 -19.68
C LEU A 508 -19.05 -29.65 -19.56
N GLN A 509 -19.75 -30.13 -20.58
CA GLN A 509 -20.25 -31.50 -20.69
C GLN A 509 -20.39 -31.94 -22.15
N ASN A 510 -20.60 -33.25 -22.36
CA ASN A 510 -20.90 -33.87 -23.65
C ASN A 510 -19.97 -33.44 -24.81
N PRO A 511 -18.63 -33.55 -24.66
CA PRO A 511 -17.74 -33.27 -25.76
C PRO A 511 -17.93 -34.31 -26.88
N THR A 512 -17.70 -33.92 -28.13
CA THR A 512 -17.72 -34.80 -29.30
C THR A 512 -16.34 -34.93 -29.93
N GLY A 513 -16.20 -35.88 -30.87
CA GLY A 513 -14.92 -36.12 -31.55
C GLY A 513 -13.89 -36.68 -30.57
N ASN A 514 -12.68 -36.12 -30.63
CA ASN A 514 -11.58 -36.50 -29.75
C ASN A 514 -11.39 -35.55 -28.56
N VAL A 515 -12.38 -34.69 -28.29
CA VAL A 515 -12.33 -33.77 -27.14
C VAL A 515 -12.78 -34.50 -25.87
N LEU A 516 -12.03 -34.30 -24.80
CA LEU A 516 -12.29 -34.81 -23.46
C LEU A 516 -12.36 -33.65 -22.47
N LEU A 517 -13.07 -33.87 -21.36
CA LEU A 517 -13.14 -32.93 -20.25
C LEU A 517 -12.20 -33.37 -19.13
N PRO A 518 -11.69 -32.43 -18.31
CA PRO A 518 -10.77 -32.78 -17.26
C PRO A 518 -11.37 -33.75 -16.24
N GLY A 519 -10.59 -34.78 -15.92
CA GLY A 519 -10.88 -35.75 -14.86
C GLY A 519 -9.92 -35.63 -13.69
N ALA A 520 -10.28 -36.26 -12.57
CA ALA A 520 -9.48 -36.25 -11.33
C ALA A 520 -8.05 -36.81 -11.49
N ASN A 521 -7.81 -37.58 -12.55
CA ASN A 521 -6.53 -38.23 -12.83
C ASN A 521 -5.83 -37.66 -14.07
N TYR A 522 -6.17 -36.43 -14.51
CA TYR A 522 -5.50 -35.75 -15.63
C TYR A 522 -4.42 -34.80 -15.12
N CYS A 523 -3.43 -34.44 -15.95
CA CYS A 523 -2.42 -33.46 -15.55
C CYS A 523 -3.14 -32.12 -15.36
N LEU A 524 -3.03 -31.57 -14.14
CA LEU A 524 -3.67 -30.33 -13.73
C LEU A 524 -3.01 -29.10 -14.39
N PRO A 525 -3.68 -27.91 -14.44
CA PRO A 525 -5.05 -27.66 -13.99
C PRO A 525 -5.96 -27.15 -15.13
N PHE A 526 -6.86 -28.02 -15.59
CA PHE A 526 -8.06 -27.63 -16.32
C PHE A 526 -9.25 -27.69 -15.36
N PHE A 527 -10.09 -26.66 -15.33
CA PHE A 527 -11.23 -26.56 -14.42
C PHE A 527 -12.56 -26.74 -15.17
N THR A 528 -13.49 -27.48 -14.57
CA THR A 528 -14.93 -27.46 -14.84
C THR A 528 -15.61 -28.32 -13.76
N PRO A 529 -16.56 -27.80 -12.96
CA PRO A 529 -17.21 -26.50 -13.09
C PRO A 529 -16.32 -25.32 -12.67
N ILE A 530 -16.73 -24.12 -13.05
CA ILE A 530 -16.19 -22.82 -12.62
C ILE A 530 -17.30 -21.92 -12.09
N THR A 531 -16.92 -20.88 -11.34
CA THR A 531 -17.82 -19.81 -10.91
C THR A 531 -17.43 -18.50 -11.58
N TYR A 532 -18.38 -17.79 -12.17
CA TYR A 532 -18.23 -16.41 -12.63
C TYR A 532 -19.09 -15.50 -11.74
N THR A 533 -18.49 -14.48 -11.15
CA THR A 533 -19.19 -13.49 -10.32
C THR A 533 -19.52 -12.25 -11.16
N ILE A 534 -20.79 -11.85 -11.16
CA ILE A 534 -21.27 -10.57 -11.66
C ILE A 534 -21.13 -9.58 -10.51
N GLU A 535 -20.28 -8.58 -10.66
CA GLU A 535 -20.08 -7.53 -9.66
C GLU A 535 -21.01 -6.35 -9.96
N ASP A 536 -21.87 -5.98 -9.00
CA ASP A 536 -22.78 -4.84 -9.15
C ASP A 536 -22.01 -3.50 -9.11
N PHE A 537 -22.58 -2.47 -9.73
CA PHE A 537 -22.07 -1.11 -9.75
C PHE A 537 -22.85 -0.22 -8.76
N SER A 538 -22.59 -0.43 -7.47
CA SER A 538 -23.43 0.08 -6.38
C SER A 538 -23.17 1.54 -5.99
N ALA A 539 -24.24 2.28 -5.71
CA ALA A 539 -24.15 3.68 -5.25
C ALA A 539 -23.61 3.79 -3.81
N PHE A 540 -22.98 4.91 -3.48
CA PHE A 540 -22.58 5.22 -2.11
C PHE A 540 -23.79 5.47 -1.21
N THR A 541 -23.63 5.25 0.09
CA THR A 541 -24.55 5.81 1.08
C THR A 541 -24.09 7.21 1.47
N CYS A 542 -24.96 8.22 1.35
CA CYS A 542 -24.68 9.55 1.85
C CYS A 542 -24.43 9.51 3.37
N SER A 543 -23.20 9.79 3.78
CA SER A 543 -22.74 9.63 5.17
C SER A 543 -21.63 10.64 5.51
N PRO A 544 -21.18 10.73 6.78
CA PRO A 544 -20.08 11.61 7.18
C PRO A 544 -18.71 11.26 6.58
N SER A 545 -18.63 10.17 5.79
CA SER A 545 -17.39 9.71 5.16
C SER A 545 -16.83 10.76 4.21
N LEU A 546 -15.51 10.90 4.24
CA LEU A 546 -14.73 11.75 3.35
C LEU A 546 -13.98 10.84 2.38
N TYR A 547 -14.09 11.11 1.09
CA TYR A 547 -13.46 10.31 0.04
C TYR A 547 -12.33 11.09 -0.60
N LEU A 548 -11.27 10.38 -0.95
CA LEU A 548 -10.10 10.91 -1.61
C LEU A 548 -9.78 10.03 -2.81
N SER A 549 -9.79 10.60 -4.01
CA SER A 549 -9.06 9.97 -5.12
C SER A 549 -7.57 10.25 -4.96
N GLN A 550 -6.69 9.33 -5.36
CA GLN A 550 -5.26 9.61 -5.48
C GLN A 550 -4.71 8.93 -6.74
N TYR A 551 -3.88 9.63 -7.51
CA TYR A 551 -3.14 9.06 -8.64
C TYR A 551 -1.60 9.20 -8.46
N PRO A 552 -0.93 8.30 -7.73
CA PRO A 552 0.51 8.39 -7.54
C PRO A 552 1.29 8.04 -8.82
N ASN A 553 2.15 8.96 -9.29
CA ASN A 553 3.23 8.70 -10.28
C ASN A 553 2.80 8.17 -11.66
N GLY A 554 1.66 8.65 -12.19
CA GLY A 554 1.19 8.26 -13.53
C GLY A 554 0.61 6.84 -13.61
N GLY A 555 0.33 6.22 -12.46
CA GLY A 555 -0.47 5.00 -12.36
C GLY A 555 -1.98 5.29 -12.38
N PRO A 556 -2.81 4.23 -12.32
CA PRO A 556 -4.27 4.36 -12.22
C PRO A 556 -4.72 5.05 -10.93
N THR A 557 -5.85 5.75 -11.00
CA THR A 557 -6.47 6.37 -9.82
C THR A 557 -6.95 5.30 -8.84
N SER A 558 -6.77 5.56 -7.55
CA SER A 558 -7.29 4.75 -6.46
C SER A 558 -8.20 5.61 -5.59
N LEU A 559 -9.32 5.04 -5.14
CA LEU A 559 -10.26 5.70 -4.25
C LEU A 559 -9.99 5.25 -2.80
N TYR A 560 -9.95 6.22 -1.90
CA TYR A 560 -9.74 6.02 -0.47
C TYR A 560 -10.87 6.65 0.33
N SER A 561 -11.18 6.08 1.49
CA SER A 561 -11.85 6.80 2.56
C SER A 561 -10.81 7.39 3.52
N LEU A 562 -11.03 8.62 3.95
CA LEU A 562 -10.25 9.24 5.02
C LEU A 562 -10.86 8.82 6.36
N ASN A 563 -10.10 8.04 7.13
CA ASN A 563 -10.49 7.61 8.46
C ASN A 563 -10.28 8.75 9.46
N SER A 564 -11.40 9.37 9.83
CA SER A 564 -11.47 10.48 10.78
C SER A 564 -11.68 10.07 12.24
N ALA A 565 -11.65 8.77 12.55
CA ALA A 565 -11.85 8.28 13.91
C ALA A 565 -10.58 8.38 14.80
N ALA A 566 -9.41 8.62 14.21
CA ALA A 566 -8.14 8.77 14.91
C ALA A 566 -7.41 10.04 14.48
N ASN A 567 -6.53 10.58 15.33
CA ASN A 567 -5.59 11.66 14.97
C ASN A 567 -4.15 11.13 15.11
N PRO A 568 -3.31 11.09 14.06
CA PRO A 568 -3.55 11.58 12.68
C PRO A 568 -4.66 10.83 11.93
N PHE A 569 -5.28 11.52 10.97
CA PHE A 569 -6.10 10.86 9.96
C PHE A 569 -5.28 9.87 9.16
N THR A 570 -5.90 8.74 8.84
CA THR A 570 -5.33 7.68 8.00
C THR A 570 -6.25 7.43 6.81
N THR A 571 -5.77 6.73 5.78
CA THR A 571 -6.59 6.38 4.61
C THR A 571 -6.83 4.88 4.55
N THR A 572 -8.03 4.48 4.14
CA THR A 572 -8.38 3.09 3.82
C THR A 572 -8.70 3.01 2.34
N LEU A 573 -8.00 2.12 1.62
CA LEU A 573 -8.25 1.87 0.20
C LEU A 573 -9.66 1.28 0.05
N ILE A 574 -10.47 1.90 -0.81
CA ILE A 574 -11.78 1.40 -1.22
C ILE A 574 -11.60 0.52 -2.45
N GLY A 575 -10.94 1.05 -3.47
CA GLY A 575 -10.68 0.33 -4.72
C GLY A 575 -9.61 1.00 -5.56
N THR A 576 -9.09 0.25 -6.52
CA THR A 576 -8.16 0.75 -7.54
C THR A 576 -8.86 0.65 -8.89
N SER A 577 -8.71 1.66 -9.75
CA SER A 577 -9.27 1.63 -11.11
C SER A 577 -8.99 0.29 -11.81
N THR A 578 -10.05 -0.49 -12.04
CA THR A 578 -10.00 -1.78 -12.74
C THR A 578 -9.64 -1.65 -14.23
N ALA A 579 -9.90 -0.48 -14.82
CA ALA A 579 -9.65 -0.18 -16.24
C ALA A 579 -8.33 0.59 -16.52
N GLY A 580 -7.49 0.78 -15.50
CA GLY A 580 -6.23 1.52 -15.64
C GLY A 580 -6.37 3.04 -15.89
N MET A 581 -7.52 3.65 -15.59
CA MET A 581 -7.82 5.06 -15.87
C MET A 581 -7.15 6.01 -14.88
N GLN A 582 -6.82 7.22 -15.34
CA GLN A 582 -6.36 8.32 -14.49
C GLN A 582 -7.48 9.33 -14.37
N VAL A 583 -8.09 9.42 -13.19
CA VAL A 583 -9.24 10.27 -12.88
C VAL A 583 -8.86 11.31 -11.83
N ASN A 584 -9.28 12.56 -12.06
CA ASN A 584 -9.15 13.70 -11.15
C ASN A 584 -10.42 14.57 -11.23
N ALA A 585 -10.44 15.75 -10.61
CA ALA A 585 -11.61 16.65 -10.61
C ALA A 585 -12.86 15.92 -10.09
N ILE A 586 -12.80 15.21 -8.96
CA ILE A 586 -13.89 14.34 -8.51
C ILE A 586 -14.99 15.12 -7.75
N GLY A 587 -16.20 14.58 -7.66
CA GLY A 587 -17.26 15.16 -6.83
C GLY A 587 -18.37 14.16 -6.50
N TYR A 588 -19.02 14.33 -5.34
CA TYR A 588 -20.11 13.45 -4.90
C TYR A 588 -21.45 13.98 -5.42
N ASN A 589 -22.14 13.23 -6.28
CA ASN A 589 -23.45 13.61 -6.76
C ASN A 589 -24.55 13.10 -5.82
N ILE A 590 -25.21 14.00 -5.08
CA ILE A 590 -26.30 13.62 -4.16
C ILE A 590 -27.60 13.18 -4.86
N VAL A 591 -27.71 13.34 -6.18
CA VAL A 591 -28.91 12.95 -6.94
C VAL A 591 -28.96 11.44 -7.18
N ASP A 592 -27.81 10.81 -7.46
CA ASP A 592 -27.69 9.37 -7.69
C ASP A 592 -26.73 8.65 -6.73
N ASN A 593 -26.07 9.40 -5.83
CA ASN A 593 -25.10 8.94 -4.85
C ASN A 593 -23.86 8.25 -5.45
N PHE A 594 -23.41 8.67 -6.63
CA PHE A 594 -22.12 8.26 -7.18
C PHE A 594 -21.09 9.37 -7.08
N ILE A 595 -19.81 9.00 -7.14
CA ILE A 595 -18.74 9.97 -7.37
C ILE A 595 -18.50 10.05 -8.88
N TYR A 596 -18.29 11.25 -9.40
CA TYR A 596 -17.86 11.44 -10.79
C TYR A 596 -16.51 12.14 -10.82
N GLY A 597 -15.77 11.96 -11.89
CA GLY A 597 -14.49 12.64 -12.14
C GLY A 597 -14.22 12.80 -13.63
N VAL A 598 -13.13 13.48 -13.98
CA VAL A 598 -12.70 13.66 -15.37
C VAL A 598 -11.41 12.90 -15.60
N ARG A 599 -11.31 12.23 -16.75
CA ARG A 599 -10.07 11.53 -17.14
C ARG A 599 -8.94 12.54 -17.40
N THR A 600 -7.73 12.17 -17.05
CA THR A 600 -6.51 12.96 -17.23
C THR A 600 -5.47 12.27 -18.11
N ASP A 601 -5.67 10.98 -18.41
CA ASP A 601 -4.81 10.22 -19.30
C ASP A 601 -4.89 10.70 -20.76
N ALA A 602 -3.77 10.54 -21.46
CA ALA A 602 -3.59 11.07 -22.80
C ALA A 602 -4.62 10.52 -23.80
N GLY A 603 -5.35 11.43 -24.47
CA GLY A 603 -6.35 11.08 -25.49
C GLY A 603 -7.80 11.10 -24.98
N ASN A 604 -8.02 11.06 -23.66
CA ASN A 604 -9.37 11.02 -23.07
C ASN A 604 -9.65 12.20 -22.12
N GLN A 605 -8.87 13.29 -22.19
CA GLN A 605 -8.89 14.41 -21.22
C GLN A 605 -10.17 15.26 -21.15
N ASN A 606 -11.22 14.83 -21.83
CA ASN A 606 -12.56 15.43 -21.81
C ASN A 606 -13.65 14.37 -21.55
N HIS A 607 -13.27 13.16 -21.13
CA HIS A 607 -14.18 12.08 -20.79
C HIS A 607 -14.62 12.17 -19.33
N LEU A 608 -15.88 11.86 -19.08
CA LEU A 608 -16.45 11.78 -17.75
C LEU A 608 -16.39 10.35 -17.23
N VAL A 609 -15.98 10.17 -15.98
CA VAL A 609 -15.96 8.89 -15.29
C VAL A 609 -16.98 8.89 -14.17
N LYS A 610 -17.68 7.77 -14.01
CA LYS A 610 -18.54 7.48 -12.87
C LYS A 610 -17.87 6.42 -11.99
N ILE A 611 -17.91 6.61 -10.68
CA ILE A 611 -17.22 5.78 -9.67
C ILE A 611 -18.24 5.31 -8.64
N ASP A 612 -18.23 4.01 -8.35
CA ASP A 612 -19.14 3.35 -7.40
C ASP A 612 -18.56 3.24 -5.97
N SER A 613 -19.35 2.71 -5.04
CA SER A 613 -18.94 2.57 -3.63
C SER A 613 -17.80 1.59 -3.36
N ASN A 614 -17.48 0.74 -4.33
CA ASN A 614 -16.38 -0.22 -4.28
C ASN A 614 -15.13 0.31 -5.00
N GLY A 615 -15.20 1.52 -5.57
CA GLY A 615 -14.11 2.16 -6.31
C GLY A 615 -13.95 1.63 -7.74
N ASN A 616 -14.95 0.93 -8.28
CA ASN A 616 -15.02 0.59 -9.69
C ASN A 616 -15.36 1.84 -10.50
N GLU A 617 -14.83 1.90 -11.73
CA GLU A 617 -14.93 3.09 -12.58
C GLU A 617 -15.50 2.75 -13.96
N ILE A 618 -16.36 3.61 -14.48
CA ILE A 618 -16.92 3.51 -15.84
C ILE A 618 -16.62 4.80 -16.61
N ASP A 619 -15.99 4.68 -17.77
CA ASP A 619 -15.87 5.78 -18.73
C ASP A 619 -17.21 5.99 -19.46
N LEU A 620 -17.85 7.12 -19.22
CA LEU A 620 -19.10 7.51 -19.86
C LEU A 620 -18.87 8.12 -21.26
N GLY A 621 -17.62 8.42 -21.62
CA GLY A 621 -17.22 8.99 -22.90
C GLY A 621 -17.03 10.50 -22.88
N ALA A 622 -16.67 11.05 -24.05
CA ALA A 622 -16.35 12.45 -24.24
C ALA A 622 -17.54 13.39 -23.96
N VAL A 623 -17.30 14.41 -23.13
CA VAL A 623 -18.26 15.48 -22.83
C VAL A 623 -18.22 16.54 -23.93
N THR A 624 -19.34 16.72 -24.62
CA THR A 624 -19.47 17.72 -25.68
C THR A 624 -19.41 19.13 -25.09
N GLY A 625 -18.51 19.98 -25.62
CA GLY A 625 -18.31 21.35 -25.13
C GLY A 625 -17.30 21.47 -23.98
N LEU A 626 -16.73 20.36 -23.50
CA LEU A 626 -15.60 20.36 -22.58
C LEU A 626 -14.29 20.23 -23.40
N PRO A 627 -13.42 21.25 -23.40
CA PRO A 627 -12.11 21.15 -24.05
C PRO A 627 -11.24 20.03 -23.43
N THR A 628 -10.32 19.46 -24.20
CA THR A 628 -9.30 18.56 -23.66
C THR A 628 -8.37 19.33 -22.73
N GLY A 629 -8.22 18.91 -21.47
CA GLY A 629 -7.33 19.56 -20.50
C GLY A 629 -7.14 18.77 -19.20
N GLY A 630 -6.16 19.18 -18.40
CA GLY A 630 -5.95 18.65 -17.05
C GLY A 630 -6.90 19.33 -16.06
N TYR A 631 -8.11 18.80 -15.92
CA TYR A 631 -9.04 19.27 -14.90
C TYR A 631 -8.56 18.77 -13.54
N ASN A 632 -8.27 19.72 -12.65
CA ASN A 632 -7.71 19.40 -11.34
C ASN A 632 -8.77 19.42 -10.25
N SER A 633 -9.81 20.23 -10.42
CA SER A 633 -10.82 20.49 -9.39
C SER A 633 -12.20 20.18 -9.94
N GLY A 634 -13.01 19.50 -9.13
CA GLY A 634 -14.41 19.29 -9.42
C GLY A 634 -15.26 19.25 -8.17
N ASP A 635 -16.54 19.58 -8.26
CA ASP A 635 -17.55 19.20 -7.27
C ASP A 635 -18.96 19.39 -7.84
N PHE A 636 -19.98 18.81 -7.21
CA PHE A 636 -21.38 18.97 -7.58
C PHE A 636 -22.06 20.10 -6.81
N ASP A 637 -23.01 20.77 -7.47
CA ASP A 637 -24.03 21.54 -6.73
C ASP A 637 -25.14 20.63 -6.18
N ASP A 638 -26.04 21.21 -5.38
CA ASP A 638 -27.17 20.48 -4.77
C ASP A 638 -28.28 20.08 -5.76
N LEU A 639 -28.11 20.40 -7.05
CA LEU A 639 -29.01 20.04 -8.13
C LEU A 639 -28.43 18.95 -9.05
N GLY A 640 -27.23 18.45 -8.76
CA GLY A 640 -26.56 17.42 -9.55
C GLY A 640 -25.87 17.94 -10.81
N ASN A 641 -25.57 19.24 -10.89
CA ASN A 641 -24.68 19.75 -11.94
C ASN A 641 -23.24 19.61 -11.46
N PHE A 642 -22.39 19.03 -12.31
CA PHE A 642 -20.98 18.84 -12.01
C PHE A 642 -20.18 20.03 -12.52
N TYR A 643 -19.30 20.60 -11.71
CA TYR A 643 -18.46 21.71 -12.13
C TYR A 643 -17.01 21.35 -12.09
N VAL A 644 -16.25 21.75 -13.12
CA VAL A 644 -14.81 21.48 -13.19
C VAL A 644 -14.00 22.71 -13.57
N ILE A 645 -12.79 22.81 -13.03
CA ILE A 645 -11.84 23.89 -13.28
C ILE A 645 -10.46 23.29 -13.63
N ASN A 646 -9.83 23.84 -14.65
CA ASN A 646 -8.43 23.55 -14.98
C ASN A 646 -7.52 24.51 -14.21
N PHE A 647 -6.35 24.05 -13.77
CA PHE A 647 -5.42 24.85 -13.00
C PHE A 647 -4.99 26.12 -13.74
N ALA A 648 -4.96 27.25 -13.02
CA ALA A 648 -4.61 28.57 -13.57
C ALA A 648 -5.54 29.05 -14.72
N SER A 649 -6.82 28.67 -14.68
CA SER A 649 -7.82 29.00 -15.72
C SER A 649 -8.75 30.16 -15.31
N THR A 650 -9.25 30.89 -16.31
CA THR A 650 -10.38 31.84 -16.18
C THR A 650 -11.73 31.23 -16.56
N SER A 651 -11.77 29.92 -16.80
CA SER A 651 -12.96 29.20 -17.25
C SER A 651 -13.27 28.05 -16.31
N MET A 652 -14.50 28.05 -15.81
CA MET A 652 -15.15 26.94 -15.13
C MET A 652 -16.17 26.32 -16.09
N TYR A 653 -16.41 25.02 -16.01
CA TYR A 653 -17.37 24.34 -16.88
C TYR A 653 -18.42 23.66 -16.04
N ARG A 654 -19.69 23.87 -16.37
CA ARG A 654 -20.82 23.13 -15.81
C ARG A 654 -21.18 21.99 -16.75
N ILE A 655 -21.00 20.76 -16.29
CA ILE A 655 -21.28 19.51 -16.99
C ILE A 655 -22.64 18.98 -16.52
N ASN A 656 -23.50 18.69 -17.49
CA ASN A 656 -24.69 17.90 -17.27
C ASN A 656 -24.34 16.42 -17.51
N VAL A 657 -24.28 15.65 -16.43
CA VAL A 657 -23.78 14.26 -16.45
C VAL A 657 -24.67 13.27 -17.20
N SER A 658 -25.96 13.58 -17.36
CA SER A 658 -26.90 12.71 -18.10
C SER A 658 -26.87 12.93 -19.61
N THR A 659 -26.60 14.15 -20.06
CA THR A 659 -26.51 14.48 -21.50
C THR A 659 -25.07 14.51 -22.03
N LEU A 660 -24.08 14.42 -21.15
CA LEU A 660 -22.65 14.58 -21.47
C LEU A 660 -22.38 15.88 -22.25
N THR A 661 -22.94 16.99 -21.77
CA THR A 661 -22.71 18.33 -22.34
C THR A 661 -22.17 19.29 -21.29
N ALA A 662 -21.27 20.19 -21.70
CA ALA A 662 -20.68 21.21 -20.84
C ALA A 662 -20.99 22.63 -21.32
N THR A 663 -21.23 23.54 -20.38
CA THR A 663 -21.37 24.98 -20.61
C THR A 663 -20.24 25.73 -19.91
N SER A 664 -19.54 26.61 -20.62
CA SER A 664 -18.46 27.42 -20.05
C SER A 664 -19.01 28.61 -19.25
N ILE A 665 -18.37 28.89 -18.12
CA ILE A 665 -18.61 30.01 -17.22
C ILE A 665 -17.29 30.80 -17.13
N THR A 666 -17.30 32.06 -17.56
CA THR A 666 -16.14 32.94 -17.49
C THR A 666 -15.98 33.51 -16.09
N LEU A 667 -14.82 33.27 -15.48
CA LEU A 667 -14.47 33.77 -14.15
C LEU A 667 -13.88 35.18 -14.22
N SER A 668 -14.12 35.99 -13.19
CA SER A 668 -13.63 37.38 -13.10
C SER A 668 -12.10 37.50 -13.00
N ARG A 669 -11.41 36.39 -12.71
CA ARG A 669 -9.94 36.27 -12.70
C ARG A 669 -9.52 34.80 -12.88
N SER A 670 -8.23 34.58 -13.14
CA SER A 670 -7.66 33.23 -13.16
C SER A 670 -7.61 32.65 -11.74
N LEU A 671 -7.87 31.34 -11.62
CA LEU A 671 -7.83 30.58 -10.38
C LEU A 671 -6.84 29.41 -10.47
N SER A 672 -5.96 29.34 -9.47
CA SER A 672 -5.01 28.24 -9.26
C SER A 672 -5.44 27.40 -8.06
N VAL A 673 -6.64 26.82 -8.17
CA VAL A 673 -7.20 25.89 -7.18
C VAL A 673 -6.84 24.46 -7.59
N ASN A 674 -6.42 23.64 -6.63
CA ASN A 674 -6.26 22.21 -6.87
C ASN A 674 -7.59 21.51 -6.67
N ASP A 675 -8.43 21.96 -5.74
CA ASP A 675 -9.77 21.45 -5.58
C ASP A 675 -10.77 22.54 -5.13
N ILE A 676 -12.07 22.29 -5.27
CA ILE A 676 -13.20 23.14 -4.88
C ILE A 676 -14.25 22.32 -4.13
N ALA A 677 -15.04 22.98 -3.27
CA ALA A 677 -16.17 22.36 -2.60
C ALA A 677 -17.40 23.27 -2.65
N PHE A 678 -18.58 22.70 -2.89
CA PHE A 678 -19.85 23.44 -2.93
C PHE A 678 -20.47 23.60 -1.54
N ASP A 679 -20.73 24.83 -1.12
CA ASP A 679 -21.46 25.11 0.10
C ASP A 679 -22.95 25.35 -0.19
N LYS A 680 -23.78 24.36 0.11
CA LYS A 680 -25.23 24.44 -0.08
C LYS A 680 -25.93 25.56 0.71
N THR A 681 -25.32 26.06 1.78
CA THR A 681 -25.94 27.11 2.60
C THR A 681 -25.84 28.49 1.95
N SER A 682 -24.78 28.71 1.15
CA SER A 682 -24.56 29.98 0.44
C SER A 682 -24.81 29.88 -1.07
N GLY A 683 -24.82 28.66 -1.64
CA GLY A 683 -24.91 28.43 -3.08
C GLY A 683 -23.63 28.81 -3.84
N LEU A 684 -22.49 28.85 -3.15
CA LEU A 684 -21.19 29.22 -3.71
C LEU A 684 -20.21 28.04 -3.64
N PHE A 685 -19.26 28.02 -4.56
CA PHE A 685 -18.10 27.13 -4.48
C PHE A 685 -16.96 27.81 -3.74
N TYR A 686 -16.19 27.03 -3.00
CA TYR A 686 -15.01 27.49 -2.25
C TYR A 686 -13.79 26.68 -2.65
N GLY A 687 -12.64 27.31 -2.76
CA GLY A 687 -11.37 26.64 -3.06
C GLY A 687 -10.20 27.36 -2.42
N PHE A 688 -9.03 26.71 -2.38
CA PHE A 688 -7.79 27.35 -1.95
C PHE A 688 -6.93 27.72 -3.14
N ASP A 689 -6.80 29.01 -3.42
CA ASP A 689 -5.95 29.53 -4.49
C ASP A 689 -4.48 29.41 -4.06
N GLY A 690 -3.81 28.36 -4.52
CA GLY A 690 -2.45 28.04 -4.15
C GLY A 690 -1.41 29.05 -4.62
N ALA A 691 -1.71 29.82 -5.68
CA ALA A 691 -0.81 30.86 -6.20
C ALA A 691 -0.85 32.12 -5.32
N ASN A 692 -2.06 32.58 -4.97
CA ASN A 692 -2.24 33.80 -4.18
C ASN A 692 -2.34 33.55 -2.67
N ARG A 693 -2.46 32.29 -2.27
CA ARG A 693 -2.62 31.83 -0.88
C ARG A 693 -3.90 32.30 -0.20
N PHE A 694 -5.04 32.33 -0.88
CA PHE A 694 -6.32 32.72 -0.26
C PHE A 694 -7.34 31.59 -0.34
N LEU A 695 -8.19 31.49 0.68
CA LEU A 695 -9.52 30.91 0.46
C LEU A 695 -10.28 31.84 -0.49
N VAL A 696 -10.92 31.26 -1.50
CA VAL A 696 -11.73 32.01 -2.47
C VAL A 696 -13.16 31.51 -2.47
N SER A 697 -14.11 32.40 -2.71
CA SER A 697 -15.47 32.02 -3.09
C SER A 697 -15.72 32.31 -4.57
N ILE A 698 -16.55 31.47 -5.19
CA ILE A 698 -16.87 31.50 -6.62
C ILE A 698 -18.39 31.48 -6.76
N ASN A 699 -18.93 32.51 -7.38
CA ASN A 699 -20.33 32.56 -7.78
C ASN A 699 -20.48 32.06 -9.22
N THR A 700 -21.06 30.86 -9.40
CA THR A 700 -21.19 30.23 -10.72
C THR A 700 -22.22 30.91 -11.63
N THR A 701 -23.13 31.72 -11.08
CA THR A 701 -24.12 32.46 -11.87
C THR A 701 -23.52 33.72 -12.48
N SER A 702 -22.67 34.44 -11.74
CA SER A 702 -22.07 35.71 -12.19
C SER A 702 -20.61 35.57 -12.68
N GLY A 703 -19.94 34.46 -12.35
CA GLY A 703 -18.51 34.26 -12.58
C GLY A 703 -17.60 35.04 -11.63
N VAL A 704 -18.15 35.74 -10.63
CA VAL A 704 -17.35 36.56 -9.71
C VAL A 704 -16.59 35.69 -8.70
N VAL A 705 -15.30 35.97 -8.55
CA VAL A 705 -14.39 35.32 -7.59
C VAL A 705 -13.93 36.33 -6.55
N ILE A 706 -14.04 36.00 -5.26
CA ILE A 706 -13.68 36.87 -4.13
C ILE A 706 -12.62 36.20 -3.26
N ASN A 707 -11.56 36.93 -2.90
CA ASN A 707 -10.60 36.49 -1.89
C ASN A 707 -11.18 36.72 -0.50
N ILE A 708 -11.10 35.72 0.36
CA ILE A 708 -11.60 35.78 1.72
C ILE A 708 -10.43 36.00 2.65
N GLY A 709 -10.51 37.06 3.46
CA GLY A 709 -9.52 37.33 4.50
C GLY A 709 -8.17 37.83 3.99
N VAL A 710 -7.11 37.40 4.68
CA VAL A 710 -5.71 37.70 4.36
C VAL A 710 -5.01 36.46 3.79
N ALA A 711 -3.88 36.67 3.12
CA ALA A 711 -3.10 35.57 2.53
C ALA A 711 -2.67 34.59 3.64
N ASN A 712 -2.99 33.32 3.44
CA ASN A 712 -2.67 32.23 4.34
C ASN A 712 -1.19 31.87 4.24
N THR A 713 -0.48 32.01 5.35
CA THR A 713 0.95 31.64 5.45
C THR A 713 1.16 30.34 6.21
N THR A 714 0.10 29.72 6.73
CA THR A 714 0.16 28.50 7.54
C THR A 714 0.29 27.27 6.67
N ILE A 715 -0.48 27.18 5.59
CA ILE A 715 -0.40 26.08 4.63
C ILE A 715 0.75 26.40 3.66
N THR A 716 1.83 25.61 3.71
CA THR A 716 3.01 25.80 2.86
C THR A 716 2.88 25.13 1.48
N GLY A 717 2.05 24.09 1.36
CA GLY A 717 1.74 23.38 0.11
C GLY A 717 0.46 23.85 -0.59
N LEU A 718 -0.01 23.04 -1.53
CA LEU A 718 -1.33 23.14 -2.16
C LEU A 718 -2.36 22.38 -1.30
N VAL A 719 -3.65 22.62 -1.54
CA VAL A 719 -4.77 21.91 -0.91
C VAL A 719 -5.49 21.13 -2.00
N GLY A 720 -5.13 19.86 -2.15
CA GLY A 720 -5.58 19.00 -3.23
C GLY A 720 -6.92 18.33 -2.98
N ALA A 721 -7.44 18.33 -1.75
CA ALA A 721 -8.84 17.96 -1.54
C ALA A 721 -9.54 19.00 -0.70
N MET A 722 -10.74 19.39 -1.11
CA MET A 722 -11.65 20.30 -0.45
C MET A 722 -12.93 19.54 -0.11
N PHE A 723 -13.55 19.92 1.01
CA PHE A 723 -14.81 19.32 1.44
C PHE A 723 -15.72 20.40 1.99
N SER A 724 -17.02 20.24 1.78
CA SER A 724 -18.07 20.97 2.48
C SER A 724 -18.96 19.99 3.25
N ASN A 725 -20.00 20.46 3.92
CA ASN A 725 -20.96 19.61 4.61
C ASN A 725 -22.36 20.23 4.66
N SER A 726 -23.28 19.57 5.37
CA SER A 726 -24.67 20.01 5.51
C SER A 726 -24.87 21.38 6.18
N THR A 727 -23.90 21.83 6.98
CA THR A 727 -23.93 23.07 7.76
C THR A 727 -23.09 24.19 7.14
N GLY A 728 -22.42 23.90 6.02
CA GLY A 728 -21.70 24.85 5.19
C GLY A 728 -20.28 25.17 5.67
N GLU A 729 -19.70 24.40 6.58
CA GLU A 729 -18.27 24.54 6.89
C GLU A 729 -17.41 24.03 5.71
N ILE A 730 -16.22 24.62 5.54
CA ILE A 730 -15.28 24.28 4.46
C ILE A 730 -14.01 23.71 5.07
N PHE A 731 -13.58 22.57 4.56
CA PHE A 731 -12.39 21.84 4.97
C PHE A 731 -11.46 21.62 3.78
N GLY A 732 -10.20 21.35 4.06
CA GLY A 732 -9.26 20.91 3.03
C GLY A 732 -8.09 20.10 3.55
N ASN A 733 -7.68 19.10 2.76
CA ASN A 733 -6.53 18.25 3.00
C ASN A 733 -5.36 18.69 2.11
N ALA A 734 -4.20 18.94 2.70
CA ALA A 734 -3.04 19.47 1.99
C ALA A 734 -2.11 18.39 1.42
N ASP A 735 -1.57 18.63 0.22
CA ASP A 735 -0.89 17.61 -0.58
C ASP A 735 0.36 17.04 0.07
N ASN A 736 1.10 17.90 0.78
CA ASN A 736 2.40 17.53 1.35
C ASN A 736 2.28 16.94 2.77
N GLY A 737 1.07 16.53 3.19
CA GLY A 737 0.81 15.99 4.52
C GLY A 737 0.92 17.03 5.62
N SER A 738 0.85 18.33 5.28
CA SER A 738 0.90 19.40 6.28
C SER A 738 -0.33 19.40 7.19
N GLY A 739 -1.43 18.77 6.74
CA GLY A 739 -2.57 18.43 7.59
C GLY A 739 -3.92 18.61 6.91
N PHE A 740 -4.96 18.32 7.68
CA PHE A 740 -6.36 18.57 7.37
C PHE A 740 -6.82 19.81 8.15
N TYR A 741 -7.34 20.80 7.43
CA TYR A 741 -7.67 22.12 7.96
C TYR A 741 -9.15 22.43 7.78
N GLN A 742 -9.69 23.25 8.68
CA GLN A 742 -10.97 23.92 8.48
C GLN A 742 -10.71 25.41 8.22
N PHE A 743 -11.45 25.97 7.27
CA PHE A 743 -11.33 27.36 6.84
C PHE A 743 -12.47 28.20 7.42
N ASN A 744 -12.14 29.36 7.98
CA ASN A 744 -13.14 30.36 8.33
C ASN A 744 -13.57 31.14 7.08
N LYS A 745 -14.85 31.00 6.67
CA LYS A 745 -15.40 31.65 5.47
C LYS A 745 -15.49 33.18 5.54
N VAL A 746 -15.29 33.79 6.71
CA VAL A 746 -15.31 35.25 6.89
C VAL A 746 -13.89 35.81 6.91
N THR A 747 -12.99 35.18 7.67
CA THR A 747 -11.65 35.72 7.91
C THR A 747 -10.54 35.07 7.07
N GLY A 748 -10.82 33.96 6.38
CA GLY A 748 -9.84 33.21 5.59
C GLY A 748 -8.80 32.45 6.42
N VAL A 749 -8.86 32.57 7.74
CA VAL A 749 -7.94 31.90 8.68
C VAL A 749 -8.20 30.39 8.64
N THR A 750 -7.11 29.61 8.68
CA THR A 750 -7.15 28.15 8.76
C THR A 750 -6.77 27.67 10.13
N THR A 751 -7.48 26.66 10.63
CA THR A 751 -7.11 25.94 11.84
C THR A 751 -6.85 24.49 11.50
N LEU A 752 -5.74 23.96 12.02
CA LEU A 752 -5.37 22.55 11.87
C LEU A 752 -6.31 21.70 12.73
N ILE A 753 -7.09 20.82 12.09
CA ILE A 753 -8.00 19.89 12.75
C ILE A 753 -7.26 18.60 13.13
N SER A 754 -6.51 18.05 12.18
CA SER A 754 -5.72 16.83 12.33
C SER A 754 -4.53 16.88 11.39
N THR A 755 -3.43 16.19 11.73
CA THR A 755 -2.45 15.83 10.71
C THR A 755 -3.02 14.72 9.84
N SER A 756 -2.66 14.69 8.56
CA SER A 756 -3.24 13.78 7.57
C SER A 756 -2.14 13.27 6.65
N VAL A 757 -2.36 12.12 6.02
CA VAL A 757 -1.47 11.66 4.96
C VAL A 757 -1.46 12.68 3.82
N GLY A 758 -0.26 12.97 3.32
CA GLY A 758 -0.12 13.78 2.13
C GLY A 758 -0.82 13.12 0.95
N ALA A 759 -1.37 13.95 0.10
CA ALA A 759 -2.23 13.55 -0.99
C ALA A 759 -1.64 14.16 -2.27
N PHE A 760 -0.95 13.34 -3.06
CA PHE A 760 -0.31 13.82 -4.28
C PHE A 760 -1.23 13.52 -5.45
N GLY A 761 -1.71 14.56 -6.15
CA GLY A 761 -2.67 14.37 -7.24
C GLY A 761 -3.97 13.75 -6.72
N ASN A 762 -4.51 14.31 -5.65
CA ASN A 762 -5.74 13.85 -5.05
C ASN A 762 -6.84 14.86 -5.27
N ASP A 763 -8.06 14.42 -4.98
CA ASP A 763 -9.26 15.24 -5.06
C ASP A 763 -10.29 14.74 -4.04
N GLY A 764 -11.07 15.65 -3.47
CA GLY A 764 -11.98 15.42 -2.36
C GLY A 764 -13.42 15.22 -2.81
N ALA A 765 -14.11 14.25 -2.21
CA ALA A 765 -15.55 14.12 -2.37
C ALA A 765 -16.23 13.85 -1.02
N HIS A 766 -17.37 14.50 -0.79
CA HIS A 766 -18.19 14.28 0.40
C HIS A 766 -19.67 14.53 0.10
N CYS A 767 -20.56 13.77 0.75
CA CYS A 767 -21.98 14.04 0.65
C CYS A 767 -22.37 15.32 1.39
N ILE A 768 -22.64 16.41 0.65
CA ILE A 768 -23.01 17.72 1.21
C ILE A 768 -24.30 17.74 2.06
N ASN A 769 -25.06 16.64 2.12
CA ASN A 769 -26.22 16.48 3.00
C ASN A 769 -25.88 15.87 4.36
N SER A 770 -24.65 15.42 4.55
CA SER A 770 -24.16 14.87 5.82
C SER A 770 -23.34 15.93 6.59
N PRO A 771 -23.38 15.92 7.93
CA PRO A 771 -22.46 16.74 8.72
C PRO A 771 -21.06 16.10 8.78
N ILE A 772 -20.06 16.95 9.03
CA ILE A 772 -18.70 16.56 9.39
C ILE A 772 -18.46 17.07 10.81
N ILE A 773 -18.24 16.15 11.77
CA ILE A 773 -18.11 16.48 13.19
C ILE A 773 -16.83 15.84 13.74
N PHE A 774 -16.01 16.64 14.43
CA PHE A 774 -14.78 16.17 15.07
C PHE A 774 -14.83 16.40 16.59
N PRO A 775 -14.54 15.38 17.43
CA PRO A 775 -14.48 15.57 18.88
C PRO A 775 -13.23 16.37 19.32
N ALA A 776 -13.40 17.29 20.26
CA ALA A 776 -12.36 18.05 20.93
C ALA A 776 -12.51 17.92 22.46
N ASP A 777 -11.54 18.47 23.20
CA ASP A 777 -11.57 18.57 24.67
C ASP A 777 -11.26 20.02 25.00
N LEU A 778 -12.29 20.86 24.96
CA LEU A 778 -12.14 22.25 25.35
C LEU A 778 -12.03 22.30 26.88
N ALA A 779 -11.33 23.30 27.39
CA ALA A 779 -11.29 23.57 28.81
C ALA A 779 -11.07 25.06 29.03
N VAL A 780 -11.52 25.55 30.19
CA VAL A 780 -11.26 26.93 30.59
C VAL A 780 -10.81 27.00 32.05
N THR A 781 -9.82 27.85 32.31
CA THR A 781 -9.41 28.22 33.67
C THR A 781 -9.53 29.72 33.85
N LYS A 782 -9.76 30.15 35.09
CA LYS A 782 -9.93 31.56 35.45
C LYS A 782 -9.43 31.79 36.86
N THR A 783 -8.55 32.77 37.04
CA THR A 783 -8.13 33.22 38.39
C THR A 783 -7.42 34.58 38.33
N ASP A 784 -7.50 35.36 39.40
CA ASP A 784 -6.61 36.51 39.65
C ASP A 784 -5.50 36.19 40.69
N ASN A 785 -5.43 34.93 41.12
CA ASN A 785 -4.58 34.39 42.19
C ASN A 785 -4.84 35.02 43.58
N LYS A 786 -6.03 35.57 43.80
CA LYS A 786 -6.48 36.08 45.09
C LYS A 786 -7.74 35.35 45.52
N THR A 787 -8.11 35.57 46.77
CA THR A 787 -9.42 35.19 47.34
C THR A 787 -10.16 36.42 47.86
N GLN A 788 -9.55 37.59 47.68
CA GLN A 788 -10.03 38.85 48.19
C GLN A 788 -9.75 40.02 47.24
N TYR A 789 -10.64 41.01 47.26
CA TYR A 789 -10.55 42.25 46.50
C TYR A 789 -10.65 43.48 47.41
N ILE A 790 -10.11 44.63 46.97
CA ILE A 790 -10.27 45.92 47.68
C ILE A 790 -11.15 46.84 46.82
N PRO A 791 -12.30 47.34 47.32
CA PRO A 791 -13.09 48.32 46.61
C PRO A 791 -12.26 49.54 46.18
N GLY A 792 -12.48 50.02 44.95
CA GLY A 792 -11.74 51.14 44.35
C GLY A 792 -10.40 50.76 43.70
N THR A 793 -10.02 49.48 43.73
CA THR A 793 -8.81 48.97 43.07
C THR A 793 -9.14 48.08 41.87
N THR A 794 -8.14 47.81 41.04
CA THR A 794 -8.27 46.92 39.89
C THR A 794 -7.85 45.50 40.26
N ASN A 795 -8.72 44.53 40.00
CA ASN A 795 -8.39 43.10 39.98
C ASN A 795 -8.12 42.66 38.55
N THR A 796 -7.09 41.83 38.36
CA THR A 796 -6.65 41.37 37.03
C THR A 796 -6.76 39.85 36.96
N TYR A 797 -7.77 39.35 36.25
CA TYR A 797 -7.98 37.93 36.01
C TYR A 797 -7.19 37.47 34.78
N THR A 798 -6.64 36.27 34.89
CA THR A 798 -6.11 35.50 33.75
C THR A 798 -7.12 34.39 33.43
N ILE A 799 -7.61 34.38 32.19
CA ILE A 799 -8.46 33.31 31.66
C ILE A 799 -7.66 32.57 30.60
N VAL A 800 -7.59 31.26 30.67
CA VAL A 800 -6.96 30.44 29.61
C VAL A 800 -8.00 29.47 29.09
N VAL A 801 -8.34 29.62 27.81
CA VAL A 801 -9.15 28.66 27.06
C VAL A 801 -8.20 27.76 26.28
N SER A 802 -8.37 26.45 26.36
CA SER A 802 -7.48 25.45 25.74
C SER A 802 -8.25 24.35 25.04
N ASN A 803 -7.60 23.67 24.10
CA ASN A 803 -8.09 22.43 23.48
C ASN A 803 -7.06 21.30 23.64
N SER A 804 -7.38 20.25 24.40
CA SER A 804 -6.47 19.11 24.61
C SER A 804 -6.55 18.03 23.51
N GLY A 805 -7.48 18.17 22.55
CA GLY A 805 -7.72 17.20 21.47
C GLY A 805 -8.87 16.22 21.76
N PRO A 806 -9.11 15.22 20.90
CA PRO A 806 -8.19 14.72 19.90
C PRO A 806 -8.09 15.59 18.65
N PHE A 807 -9.06 16.45 18.33
CA PHE A 807 -9.03 17.29 17.12
C PHE A 807 -9.04 18.79 17.41
N GLY A 808 -8.58 19.58 16.45
CA GLY A 808 -8.74 21.03 16.46
C GLY A 808 -10.21 21.46 16.34
N VAL A 809 -10.50 22.70 16.73
CA VAL A 809 -11.84 23.28 16.68
C VAL A 809 -11.81 24.69 16.09
N VAL A 810 -12.82 25.05 15.29
CA VAL A 810 -12.98 26.40 14.72
C VAL A 810 -14.25 27.05 15.23
N GLY A 811 -14.13 28.26 15.78
CA GLY A 811 -15.28 29.05 16.21
C GLY A 811 -15.95 28.55 17.50
N ALA A 812 -15.16 28.05 18.46
CA ALA A 812 -15.65 27.82 19.82
C ALA A 812 -16.02 29.16 20.48
N SER A 813 -17.20 29.23 21.09
CA SER A 813 -17.72 30.45 21.70
C SER A 813 -17.19 30.61 23.11
N VAL A 814 -16.56 31.74 23.42
CA VAL A 814 -16.07 32.11 24.77
C VAL A 814 -16.93 33.23 25.31
N SER A 815 -17.58 33.00 26.45
CA SER A 815 -18.48 33.94 27.11
C SER A 815 -18.03 34.21 28.55
N ASP A 816 -17.68 35.45 28.86
CA ASP A 816 -17.40 35.96 30.22
C ASP A 816 -18.30 37.17 30.48
N PRO A 817 -19.54 36.97 30.97
CA PRO A 817 -20.46 38.06 31.30
C PRO A 817 -19.91 38.94 32.42
N LEU A 818 -20.36 40.20 32.48
CA LEU A 818 -19.96 41.12 33.54
C LEU A 818 -20.37 40.58 34.92
N PRO A 819 -19.48 40.62 35.93
CA PRO A 819 -19.86 40.33 37.30
C PRO A 819 -21.01 41.22 37.76
N ALA A 820 -21.94 40.65 38.54
CA ALA A 820 -23.10 41.39 39.02
C ALA A 820 -22.67 42.63 39.82
N GLY A 821 -23.22 43.81 39.46
CA GLY A 821 -22.90 45.08 40.12
C GLY A 821 -21.63 45.78 39.62
N ILE A 822 -20.90 45.20 38.65
CA ILE A 822 -19.76 45.84 37.98
C ILE A 822 -20.21 46.48 36.65
N PRO A 823 -20.04 47.79 36.45
CA PRO A 823 -20.37 48.44 35.17
C PRO A 823 -19.46 47.98 34.03
N ALA A 824 -19.98 47.95 32.80
CA ALA A 824 -19.20 47.59 31.61
C ALA A 824 -17.94 48.44 31.42
N ALA A 825 -18.03 49.74 31.72
CA ALA A 825 -16.91 50.68 31.63
C ALA A 825 -15.75 50.38 32.60
N ASN A 826 -16.00 49.56 33.61
CA ASN A 826 -15.00 49.17 34.60
C ASN A 826 -14.26 47.87 34.22
N VAL A 827 -14.68 47.20 33.15
CA VAL A 827 -14.06 45.96 32.68
C VAL A 827 -13.35 46.24 31.35
N SER A 828 -12.06 45.90 31.29
CA SER A 828 -11.29 45.92 30.05
C SER A 828 -10.51 44.63 29.89
N TYR A 829 -10.31 44.18 28.65
CA TYR A 829 -9.56 42.95 28.40
C TYR A 829 -8.76 42.98 27.10
N THR A 830 -7.74 42.14 27.04
CA THR A 830 -6.96 41.81 25.85
C THR A 830 -6.86 40.29 25.72
N ALA A 831 -6.70 39.77 24.52
CA ALA A 831 -6.47 38.35 24.28
C ALA A 831 -5.17 38.11 23.52
N VAL A 832 -4.51 37.00 23.81
CA VAL A 832 -3.33 36.51 23.09
C VAL A 832 -3.58 35.06 22.72
N ALA A 833 -3.58 34.78 21.42
CA ALA A 833 -3.66 33.43 20.89
C ALA A 833 -2.27 32.78 20.82
N SER A 834 -2.19 31.48 21.12
CA SER A 834 -0.99 30.69 20.86
C SER A 834 -0.75 30.51 19.35
N SER A 835 0.40 29.94 18.96
CA SER A 835 0.65 29.57 17.56
C SER A 835 -0.47 28.70 16.98
N GLY A 836 -0.97 29.05 15.79
CA GLY A 836 -2.06 28.34 15.10
C GLY A 836 -3.47 28.59 15.65
N SER A 837 -3.59 29.18 16.85
CA SER A 837 -4.88 29.60 17.41
C SER A 837 -5.29 30.98 16.87
N SER A 838 -6.58 31.29 16.94
CA SER A 838 -7.12 32.60 16.55
C SER A 838 -8.17 33.11 17.55
N THR A 839 -8.27 34.44 17.64
CA THR A 839 -9.27 35.19 18.42
C THR A 839 -9.75 36.38 17.56
N ASN A 840 -10.99 36.84 17.74
CA ASN A 840 -11.47 38.06 17.09
C ASN A 840 -11.15 39.32 17.91
N VAL A 841 -10.58 39.18 19.10
CA VAL A 841 -10.21 40.29 19.97
C VAL A 841 -8.95 40.98 19.42
N LEU A 842 -9.12 42.23 19.00
CA LEU A 842 -8.02 43.09 18.54
C LEU A 842 -7.82 44.25 19.52
N GLY A 843 -6.60 44.41 20.03
CA GLY A 843 -6.28 45.46 21.00
C GLY A 843 -7.02 45.30 22.33
N THR A 844 -7.21 46.40 23.05
CA THR A 844 -7.97 46.42 24.30
C THR A 844 -9.46 46.65 24.03
N GLN A 845 -10.29 45.77 24.58
CA GLN A 845 -11.75 45.84 24.52
C GLN A 845 -12.33 46.23 25.88
N THR A 846 -13.60 46.66 25.89
CA THR A 846 -14.34 47.08 27.10
C THR A 846 -15.63 46.27 27.21
N GLY A 847 -16.01 45.87 28.42
CA GLY A 847 -17.23 45.11 28.70
C GLY A 847 -17.00 43.59 28.80
N ALA A 848 -18.07 42.82 28.52
CA ALA A 848 -18.05 41.36 28.58
C ALA A 848 -17.24 40.74 27.42
N ILE A 849 -16.70 39.53 27.63
CA ILE A 849 -16.12 38.73 26.55
C ILE A 849 -17.24 37.98 25.84
N ASN A 850 -17.31 38.13 24.52
CA ASN A 850 -18.12 37.32 23.61
C ASN A 850 -17.29 37.10 22.34
N ASP A 851 -16.40 36.11 22.40
CA ASP A 851 -15.40 35.86 21.36
C ASP A 851 -15.63 34.49 20.68
N LEU A 852 -15.18 34.38 19.43
CA LEU A 852 -15.11 33.11 18.71
C LEU A 852 -13.64 32.78 18.52
N VAL A 853 -13.20 31.71 19.18
CA VAL A 853 -11.82 31.25 19.11
C VAL A 853 -11.70 29.99 18.26
N SER A 854 -10.56 29.85 17.60
CA SER A 854 -10.20 28.59 16.93
C SER A 854 -8.91 28.08 17.53
N LEU A 855 -8.89 26.79 17.87
CA LEU A 855 -7.84 26.17 18.67
C LEU A 855 -7.44 24.84 18.03
N PRO A 856 -6.22 24.71 17.46
CA PRO A 856 -5.68 23.41 17.12
C PRO A 856 -5.45 22.59 18.40
N VAL A 857 -5.11 21.30 18.26
CA VAL A 857 -4.75 20.45 19.41
C VAL A 857 -3.56 21.06 20.16
N GLY A 858 -3.71 21.24 21.47
CA GLY A 858 -2.73 21.92 22.34
C GLY A 858 -2.75 23.45 22.25
N GLY A 859 -3.62 24.03 21.42
CA GLY A 859 -3.77 25.47 21.26
C GLY A 859 -4.47 26.13 22.43
N THR A 860 -4.12 27.39 22.70
CA THR A 860 -4.75 28.22 23.73
C THR A 860 -5.08 29.63 23.25
N VAL A 861 -6.04 30.26 23.92
CA VAL A 861 -6.24 31.72 23.93
C VAL A 861 -6.26 32.18 25.38
N THR A 862 -5.38 33.13 25.71
CA THR A 862 -5.25 33.70 27.06
C THR A 862 -5.81 35.11 27.08
N TYR A 863 -6.79 35.36 27.94
CA TYR A 863 -7.33 36.69 28.20
C TYR A 863 -6.75 37.28 29.48
N THR A 864 -6.40 38.55 29.43
CA THR A 864 -6.09 39.37 30.62
C THR A 864 -7.24 40.34 30.83
N VAL A 865 -8.01 40.14 31.90
CA VAL A 865 -9.23 40.90 32.20
C VAL A 865 -9.00 41.78 33.42
N ASN A 866 -9.05 43.10 33.25
CA ASN A 866 -8.95 44.08 34.31
C ASN A 866 -10.34 44.54 34.74
N ILE A 867 -10.65 44.39 36.02
CA ILE A 867 -11.91 44.80 36.64
C ILE A 867 -11.62 45.87 37.69
N LEU A 868 -11.99 47.12 37.40
CA LEU A 868 -11.99 48.20 38.38
C LEU A 868 -13.21 48.06 39.31
N VAL A 869 -12.99 47.61 40.53
CA VAL A 869 -14.10 47.39 41.47
C VAL A 869 -14.62 48.75 41.99
N PRO A 870 -15.92 49.08 41.85
CA PRO A 870 -16.47 50.31 42.39
C PRO A 870 -16.21 50.46 43.90
N ILE A 871 -15.93 51.68 44.38
CA ILE A 871 -15.69 51.94 45.81
C ILE A 871 -16.92 51.61 46.69
N THR A 872 -18.11 51.56 46.08
CA THR A 872 -19.39 51.24 46.73
C THR A 872 -19.75 49.75 46.64
N PHE A 873 -18.92 48.91 46.03
CA PHE A 873 -19.20 47.48 45.88
C PHE A 873 -18.97 46.74 47.20
N THR A 874 -19.95 45.94 47.64
CA THR A 874 -19.96 45.28 48.96
C THR A 874 -20.26 43.77 48.90
N GLY A 875 -20.51 43.22 47.70
CA GLY A 875 -20.83 41.80 47.50
C GLY A 875 -19.58 40.95 47.24
N ASN A 876 -19.76 39.66 47.01
CA ASN A 876 -18.69 38.83 46.45
C ASN A 876 -18.47 39.21 44.99
N LEU A 877 -17.23 39.41 44.59
CA LEU A 877 -16.87 39.60 43.19
C LEU A 877 -16.78 38.21 42.55
N VAL A 878 -17.89 37.76 41.97
CA VAL A 878 -18.01 36.46 41.30
C VAL A 878 -17.87 36.66 39.80
N ASN A 879 -16.91 35.99 39.18
CA ASN A 879 -16.65 36.10 37.76
C ASN A 879 -16.60 34.69 37.14
N THR A 880 -17.42 34.44 36.12
CA THR A 880 -17.63 33.10 35.56
C THR A 880 -17.48 33.14 34.05
N VAL A 881 -16.58 32.31 33.52
CA VAL A 881 -16.35 32.14 32.08
C VAL A 881 -16.81 30.76 31.63
N THR A 882 -17.37 30.70 30.42
CA THR A 882 -17.75 29.45 29.75
C THR A 882 -17.19 29.41 28.33
N VAL A 883 -16.71 28.25 27.90
CA VAL A 883 -16.41 27.93 26.50
C VAL A 883 -17.41 26.91 25.96
N THR A 884 -17.85 27.04 24.72
CA THR A 884 -18.85 26.13 24.12
C THR A 884 -18.39 25.70 22.72
N PRO A 885 -18.38 24.39 22.40
CA PRO A 885 -18.02 23.91 21.07
C PRO A 885 -19.05 24.34 20.00
N PRO A 886 -18.62 24.58 18.74
CA PRO A 886 -19.49 24.81 17.59
C PRO A 886 -20.24 23.53 17.17
N SER A 887 -21.20 23.64 16.23
CA SER A 887 -21.93 22.48 15.68
C SER A 887 -21.05 21.45 14.96
N SER A 888 -19.92 21.86 14.39
CA SER A 888 -18.94 20.97 13.74
C SER A 888 -18.02 20.24 14.73
N SER A 889 -18.22 20.43 16.04
CA SER A 889 -17.39 19.84 17.07
C SER A 889 -18.23 19.28 18.21
N SER A 890 -17.77 18.20 18.81
CA SER A 890 -18.27 17.75 20.11
C SER A 890 -17.18 17.91 21.17
N ASP A 891 -17.58 17.91 22.44
CA ASP A 891 -16.64 17.97 23.57
C ASP A 891 -16.73 16.68 24.39
N SER A 892 -15.60 16.00 24.61
CA SER A 892 -15.56 14.76 25.38
C SER A 892 -15.65 14.94 26.90
N THR A 893 -15.33 16.12 27.42
CA THR A 893 -15.22 16.41 28.86
C THR A 893 -15.95 17.70 29.26
N PRO A 894 -17.24 17.91 28.94
CA PRO A 894 -17.90 19.21 29.05
C PRO A 894 -17.95 19.84 30.46
N ALA A 895 -17.58 19.12 31.52
CA ALA A 895 -17.50 19.62 32.88
C ALA A 895 -16.37 20.65 33.12
N ASN A 896 -15.32 20.67 32.31
CA ASN A 896 -14.19 21.62 32.40
C ASN A 896 -14.40 22.89 31.54
N ASN A 897 -15.57 23.02 30.89
CA ASN A 897 -15.91 24.13 30.01
C ASN A 897 -16.44 25.37 30.73
N THR A 898 -16.47 25.37 32.06
CA THR A 898 -16.86 26.54 32.86
C THR A 898 -15.92 26.69 34.06
N ALA A 899 -15.46 27.92 34.30
CA ALA A 899 -14.64 28.26 35.45
C ALA A 899 -15.20 29.50 36.15
N THR A 900 -15.26 29.44 37.48
CA THR A 900 -15.71 30.55 38.33
C THR A 900 -14.63 30.88 39.34
N ASP A 901 -14.30 32.17 39.43
CA ASP A 901 -13.47 32.72 40.49
C ASP A 901 -14.34 33.61 41.40
N THR A 902 -14.08 33.62 42.71
CA THR A 902 -14.88 34.35 43.69
C THR A 902 -14.00 35.00 44.74
N ASP A 903 -13.96 36.33 44.73
CA ASP A 903 -13.26 37.13 45.72
C ASP A 903 -14.22 37.76 46.73
N THR A 904 -13.77 37.80 47.99
CA THR A 904 -14.45 38.50 49.09
C THR A 904 -13.81 39.86 49.36
N THR A 905 -14.52 40.82 49.95
CA THR A 905 -13.90 42.14 50.21
C THR A 905 -12.83 42.07 51.32
N THR A 906 -11.67 42.68 51.11
CA THR A 906 -10.68 42.96 52.17
C THR A 906 -10.99 44.32 52.81
N ALA A 907 -11.24 44.35 54.13
CA ALA A 907 -11.25 45.59 54.91
C ALA A 907 -9.90 45.72 55.64
N CYS A 908 -9.03 46.62 55.19
CA CYS A 908 -7.79 46.91 55.91
C CYS A 908 -8.03 47.90 57.06
N TYR A 909 -7.73 47.49 58.30
CA TYR A 909 -7.18 48.42 59.28
C TYR A 909 -5.66 48.33 59.22
N ASN A 910 -4.97 49.45 59.47
CA ASN A 910 -3.52 49.41 59.62
C ASN A 910 -3.16 48.47 60.78
N ASN A 911 -2.14 47.63 60.59
CA ASN A 911 -1.54 46.86 61.68
C ASN A 911 -1.14 47.82 62.82
N ALA A 912 -1.24 47.37 64.07
CA ALA A 912 -0.67 48.11 65.18
C ALA A 912 0.81 48.39 64.88
N ASN A 913 1.25 49.65 65.00
CA ASN A 913 2.67 49.98 64.89
C ASN A 913 3.43 49.31 66.06
N THR A 914 4.08 48.19 65.78
CA THR A 914 4.93 47.45 66.73
C THR A 914 6.42 47.68 66.52
N ALA A 915 6.79 48.36 65.41
CA ALA A 915 8.18 48.55 64.99
C ALA A 915 8.83 49.79 65.60
N SER A 916 8.03 50.77 66.02
CA SER A 916 8.52 52.01 66.64
C SER A 916 7.53 52.53 67.67
N ALA A 917 8.04 53.17 68.73
CA ALA A 917 7.21 53.96 69.62
C ALA A 917 6.55 55.08 68.79
N GLY A 918 5.24 55.00 68.54
CA GLY A 918 4.54 56.04 67.76
C GLY A 918 4.40 57.36 68.51
N VAL A 919 3.59 58.28 67.97
CA VAL A 919 3.43 59.62 68.56
C VAL A 919 2.82 59.56 69.97
N ASP A 920 3.22 60.49 70.82
CA ASP A 920 2.69 60.63 72.18
C ASP A 920 1.16 60.76 72.14
N SER A 921 0.48 59.94 72.94
CA SER A 921 -0.95 60.11 73.14
C SER A 921 -1.17 61.40 73.93
N LYS A 922 -1.77 62.41 73.29
CA LYS A 922 -1.92 63.75 73.88
C LYS A 922 -3.18 63.89 74.74
N HIS A 923 -4.07 62.91 74.71
CA HIS A 923 -5.35 62.96 75.39
C HIS A 923 -5.61 61.68 76.21
N GLY A 924 -6.11 61.84 77.44
CA GLY A 924 -6.44 60.71 78.29
C GLY A 924 -7.04 61.08 79.65
N ILE A 925 -7.72 60.12 80.27
CA ILE A 925 -8.32 60.20 81.60
C ILE A 925 -7.75 59.09 82.52
N THR A 926 -7.12 59.45 83.64
CA THR A 926 -6.57 58.48 84.61
C THR A 926 -7.13 58.71 86.01
N LEU A 927 -7.52 57.62 86.68
CA LEU A 927 -7.89 57.63 88.11
C LEU A 927 -6.69 57.42 89.05
N LEU A 928 -5.50 57.19 88.48
CA LEU A 928 -4.27 56.95 89.24
C LEU A 928 -3.53 58.26 89.58
N LYS A 929 -4.09 59.42 89.20
CA LYS A 929 -3.53 60.77 89.39
C LYS A 929 -2.14 60.98 88.77
N ARG A 930 -1.84 60.30 87.66
CA ARG A 930 -0.53 60.34 86.98
C ARG A 930 -0.45 61.29 85.78
N ALA A 931 -1.51 62.06 85.50
CA ALA A 931 -1.52 62.97 84.36
C ALA A 931 -0.52 64.12 84.53
N GLY A 932 0.28 64.41 83.49
CA GLY A 932 1.23 65.53 83.45
C GLY A 932 2.71 65.12 83.63
N ALA A 933 3.61 66.07 83.32
CA ALA A 933 5.06 65.85 83.28
C ALA A 933 5.64 65.46 84.65
N ASP A 934 5.09 66.01 85.74
CA ASP A 934 5.61 65.81 87.10
C ASP A 934 5.19 64.47 87.73
N ASN A 935 4.26 63.73 87.11
CA ASN A 935 3.66 62.51 87.68
C ASN A 935 3.73 61.29 86.75
N GLY A 936 4.87 61.08 86.08
CA GLY A 936 5.13 59.89 85.24
C GLY A 936 4.77 60.06 83.76
N ASN A 937 4.54 61.30 83.33
CA ASN A 937 4.37 61.71 81.94
C ASN A 937 3.18 61.02 81.20
N TRP A 938 2.13 60.70 81.94
CA TRP A 938 0.90 60.12 81.39
C TRP A 938 -0.03 61.24 80.86
N PRO A 939 -0.81 61.05 79.76
CA PRO A 939 -0.95 59.85 78.91
C PRO A 939 0.15 59.68 77.85
N MET A 940 1.07 60.64 77.74
CA MET A 940 2.11 60.70 76.70
C MET A 940 3.11 59.53 76.74
N ILE A 941 3.21 58.81 77.86
CA ILE A 941 3.96 57.55 77.98
C ILE A 941 3.33 56.39 77.19
N ARG A 942 2.03 56.45 76.89
CA ARG A 942 1.39 55.56 75.92
C ARG A 942 1.53 56.21 74.55
N LYS A 943 2.02 55.45 73.59
CA LYS A 943 2.26 55.93 72.22
C LYS A 943 1.19 55.39 71.28
N SER A 944 0.96 56.11 70.19
CA SER A 944 0.06 55.72 69.09
C SER A 944 -1.44 55.67 69.39
N ALA A 945 -1.89 56.06 70.59
CA ALA A 945 -3.32 56.13 70.90
C ALA A 945 -3.84 57.56 70.80
N HIS A 946 -5.02 57.73 70.22
CA HIS A 946 -5.68 59.05 70.19
C HIS A 946 -6.26 59.43 71.56
N THR A 947 -6.71 58.44 72.35
CA THR A 947 -7.22 58.61 73.71
C THR A 947 -6.76 57.45 74.60
N VAL A 948 -6.27 57.75 75.81
CA VAL A 948 -5.82 56.75 76.79
C VAL A 948 -6.69 56.81 78.04
N LEU A 949 -7.24 55.67 78.49
CA LEU A 949 -8.03 55.58 79.72
C LEU A 949 -7.35 54.61 80.69
N GLU A 950 -7.16 55.00 81.95
CA GLU A 950 -6.44 54.17 82.94
C GLU A 950 -7.08 54.20 84.34
N SER A 951 -7.26 53.01 84.95
CA SER A 951 -7.80 52.83 86.29
C SER A 951 -7.40 51.45 86.84
N ASN A 952 -7.15 51.35 88.16
CA ASN A 952 -6.75 50.10 88.82
C ASN A 952 -7.89 49.38 89.56
N THR A 953 -9.02 50.06 89.83
CA THR A 953 -10.08 49.54 90.72
C THR A 953 -11.50 49.91 90.29
N LYS A 954 -11.66 50.64 89.20
CA LYS A 954 -12.96 51.07 88.65
C LYS A 954 -12.97 50.86 87.14
N GLY A 955 -14.03 50.26 86.59
CA GLY A 955 -14.22 50.18 85.14
C GLY A 955 -14.52 51.54 84.51
N PHE A 956 -14.31 51.68 83.21
CA PHE A 956 -14.83 52.81 82.44
C PHE A 956 -16.37 52.70 82.42
N VAL A 957 -17.05 53.64 83.10
CA VAL A 957 -18.51 53.67 83.15
C VAL A 957 -18.99 54.72 82.16
N VAL A 958 -19.55 54.27 81.04
CA VAL A 958 -20.26 55.14 80.11
C VAL A 958 -21.63 55.46 80.70
N THR A 959 -22.08 56.72 80.61
CA THR A 959 -23.41 57.14 81.06
C THR A 959 -24.47 56.23 80.45
N ARG A 960 -25.28 55.59 81.31
CA ARG A 960 -26.35 54.69 80.88
C ARG A 960 -27.62 55.51 80.68
N MET A 961 -28.18 55.43 79.49
CA MET A 961 -29.37 56.16 79.08
C MET A 961 -30.33 55.20 78.37
N THR A 962 -31.60 55.54 78.20
CA THR A 962 -32.57 54.68 77.52
C THR A 962 -33.14 55.38 76.29
N SER A 963 -33.19 54.68 75.15
CA SER A 963 -33.99 55.10 73.98
C SER A 963 -35.44 54.62 74.03
N ASP A 964 -35.85 53.92 75.10
CA ASP A 964 -37.22 53.42 75.27
C ASP A 964 -38.25 54.56 75.12
N PRO A 965 -39.11 54.54 74.08
CA PRO A 965 -40.11 55.57 73.87
C PRO A 965 -41.26 55.50 74.89
N GLY A 966 -41.38 54.40 75.65
CA GLY A 966 -42.44 54.17 76.64
C GLY A 966 -42.11 54.62 78.06
N GLN A 967 -40.89 55.05 78.35
CA GLN A 967 -40.51 55.57 79.67
C GLN A 967 -40.61 57.10 79.73
N THR A 968 -41.23 57.65 80.77
CA THR A 968 -41.56 59.08 80.91
C THR A 968 -40.80 59.80 82.05
N ALA A 969 -39.87 59.13 82.73
CA ALA A 969 -39.13 59.70 83.86
C ALA A 969 -37.89 60.49 83.39
N ALA A 970 -37.85 61.79 83.73
CA ALA A 970 -37.05 62.83 83.07
C ALA A 970 -35.51 62.74 83.13
N VAL A 971 -34.88 61.73 83.76
CA VAL A 971 -33.47 61.85 84.17
C VAL A 971 -32.47 61.02 83.32
N ASN A 972 -32.89 60.06 82.48
CA ASN A 972 -31.96 59.16 81.78
C ASN A 972 -32.35 58.82 80.31
N HIS A 973 -32.79 59.78 79.49
CA HIS A 973 -33.22 59.52 78.09
C HIS A 973 -32.28 60.06 77.01
N LEU A 974 -32.01 59.25 75.96
CA LEU A 974 -31.12 59.62 74.84
C LEU A 974 -31.56 60.89 74.09
N ASN A 975 -32.88 61.02 73.85
CA ASN A 975 -33.49 62.10 73.08
C ASN A 975 -33.55 63.45 73.81
N LYS A 976 -33.12 63.51 75.09
CA LYS A 976 -32.98 64.76 75.84
C LYS A 976 -31.63 65.44 75.64
N ILE A 977 -30.68 64.76 75.01
CA ILE A 977 -29.44 65.39 74.57
C ILE A 977 -29.80 66.26 73.36
N THR A 978 -30.02 67.54 73.59
CA THR A 978 -30.45 68.49 72.55
C THR A 978 -29.29 68.98 71.67
N ASN A 979 -28.05 68.91 72.17
CA ASN A 979 -26.83 69.28 71.45
C ASN A 979 -25.76 68.17 71.55
N PRO A 980 -26.03 66.97 71.01
CA PRO A 980 -25.04 65.89 71.01
C PRO A 980 -23.83 66.29 70.17
N GLN A 981 -22.63 65.92 70.63
CA GLN A 981 -21.39 66.18 69.91
C GLN A 981 -21.00 64.94 69.12
N ASP A 982 -20.36 65.13 67.96
CA ASP A 982 -19.82 64.01 67.20
C ASP A 982 -18.86 63.18 68.06
N GLY A 983 -19.00 61.86 68.01
CA GLY A 983 -18.24 60.94 68.86
C GLY A 983 -18.72 60.82 70.31
N MET A 984 -19.78 61.52 70.72
CA MET A 984 -20.34 61.37 72.08
C MET A 984 -20.82 59.93 72.31
N MET A 985 -20.48 59.32 73.45
CA MET A 985 -20.78 57.91 73.76
C MET A 985 -21.72 57.76 74.97
N VAL A 986 -22.72 56.90 74.84
CA VAL A 986 -23.68 56.53 75.91
C VAL A 986 -23.98 55.04 75.85
N TYR A 987 -24.27 54.38 76.97
CA TYR A 987 -24.78 53.00 76.93
C TYR A 987 -26.31 53.02 76.93
N ASP A 988 -26.92 52.61 75.83
CA ASP A 988 -28.37 52.55 75.68
C ASP A 988 -28.93 51.29 76.35
N MET A 989 -29.72 51.48 77.40
CA MET A 989 -30.32 50.41 78.20
C MET A 989 -31.49 49.72 77.50
N PHE A 990 -32.19 50.41 76.59
CA PHE A 990 -33.30 49.83 75.83
C PHE A 990 -32.77 49.02 74.65
N SER A 991 -31.87 49.63 73.88
CA SER A 991 -31.20 48.94 72.76
C SER A 991 -30.10 47.98 73.22
N LYS A 992 -29.74 47.98 74.52
CA LYS A 992 -28.69 47.17 75.16
C LYS A 992 -27.31 47.25 74.48
N CYS A 993 -26.93 48.43 73.98
CA CYS A 993 -25.73 48.63 73.18
C CYS A 993 -24.97 49.90 73.63
N LEU A 994 -23.66 49.97 73.38
CA LEU A 994 -22.96 51.26 73.43
C LEU A 994 -23.34 52.05 72.17
N LYS A 995 -23.88 53.27 72.31
CA LYS A 995 -24.17 54.17 71.20
C LYS A 995 -23.13 55.27 71.07
N VAL A 996 -22.80 55.63 69.83
CA VAL A 996 -22.04 56.83 69.47
C VAL A 996 -22.97 57.78 68.72
N TYR A 997 -22.89 59.08 68.99
CA TYR A 997 -23.51 60.07 68.13
C TYR A 997 -22.59 60.38 66.96
N VAL A 998 -23.09 60.21 65.74
CA VAL A 998 -22.33 60.47 64.50
C VAL A 998 -22.92 61.68 63.82
N VAL A 999 -22.09 62.67 63.51
CA VAL A 999 -22.46 63.82 62.69
C VAL A 999 -22.20 63.51 61.22
N ASP A 1000 -23.23 63.61 60.39
CA ASP A 1000 -23.08 63.56 58.93
C ASP A 1000 -22.75 64.98 58.44
N GLU A 1001 -21.46 65.23 58.19
CA GLU A 1001 -20.96 66.55 57.75
C GLU A 1001 -21.46 66.95 56.35
N VAL A 1002 -21.93 65.98 55.56
CA VAL A 1002 -22.43 66.20 54.18
C VAL A 1002 -23.95 66.42 54.17
N THR A 1003 -24.67 65.71 55.04
CA THR A 1003 -26.13 65.80 55.18
C THR A 1003 -26.53 65.95 56.64
N PRO A 1004 -26.51 67.17 57.21
CA PRO A 1004 -26.65 67.38 58.67
C PRO A 1004 -27.90 66.75 59.30
N GLY A 1005 -28.98 66.59 58.54
CA GLY A 1005 -30.23 65.95 58.99
C GLY A 1005 -30.14 64.44 59.25
N ASN A 1006 -29.05 63.78 58.86
CA ASN A 1006 -28.81 62.35 59.09
C ASN A 1006 -27.98 62.06 60.34
N SER A 1007 -27.53 63.10 61.06
CA SER A 1007 -26.76 62.93 62.30
C SER A 1007 -27.61 62.22 63.36
N ALA A 1008 -27.12 61.09 63.88
CA ALA A 1008 -27.92 60.22 64.74
C ALA A 1008 -27.08 59.40 65.73
N TRP A 1009 -27.77 58.85 66.75
CA TRP A 1009 -27.20 57.89 67.69
C TRP A 1009 -27.22 56.47 67.12
N SER A 1010 -26.05 55.87 66.98
CA SER A 1010 -25.86 54.55 66.35
C SER A 1010 -25.28 53.53 67.33
N CYS A 1011 -25.85 52.33 67.38
CA CYS A 1011 -25.35 51.23 68.22
C CYS A 1011 -24.05 50.62 67.67
N PHE A 1012 -23.09 50.39 68.56
CA PHE A 1012 -22.10 49.31 68.40
C PHE A 1012 -22.79 47.96 68.69
N SER A 1013 -23.59 47.47 67.73
CA SER A 1013 -24.34 46.20 67.85
C SER A 1013 -23.87 45.11 66.90
N ALA A 1014 -23.07 45.45 65.89
CA ALA A 1014 -22.40 44.46 65.06
C ALA A 1014 -21.02 44.15 65.67
N PRO A 1015 -20.68 42.88 65.97
CA PRO A 1015 -19.29 42.51 66.14
C PRO A 1015 -18.61 42.77 64.79
N ALA A 1016 -17.74 43.77 64.74
CA ALA A 1016 -16.82 43.88 63.62
C ALA A 1016 -15.81 42.74 63.79
N CYS A 1017 -16.01 41.61 63.08
CA CYS A 1017 -15.01 40.68 62.53
C CYS A 1017 -15.67 39.35 62.09
N GLN A 1018 -15.28 38.85 60.92
CA GLN A 1018 -14.67 37.52 60.80
C GLN A 1018 -13.44 37.64 59.92
#